data_AF-A0A095BBX1-F1
#
_entry.id   AF-A0A095BBX1-F1
#
_cell.length_a   1.000
_cell.length_b   1.000
_cell.length_c   1.000
_cell.angle_alpha   90.00
_cell.angle_beta   90.00
_cell.angle_gamma   90.00
#
_symmetry.space_group_name_H-M   'P 1'
#
loop_
_entity.id
_entity.type
_entity.pdbx_description
1 polymer ?
#
loop_
_entity_poly.entity_id
_entity_poly.type
_entity_poly.pdbx_seq_one_letter_code
_entity_poly.pdbx_strand_id
1 'polypeptide(L)'
;MQPRKRGRKPKPVVEFPQAVISEWTDVPCFHEAFALHLERHADSIGHLHKALSYFGAKIERSTFVQWAAGKKAPTSVKSIAILAMIERRYRLPAGYFKAKLTNNSRAASGHTRLSGVTRSERRRLAWHLPDDFDDRPARERQEILQWVRSVIISGTTDYRRYQAEAAKHRFAIRFPSLTHRRRLRNFDPANEGEIQSADEADLELAVARTDAPPPLEAEMADLVRFKTATLTDIGFHRNGVWNEATAFQKIEHLGLLFGALAASPRSVVKGYGVPTERLAMGLLVFPAILDWYVQWRERRRGFYTVWEANMFQLALAFCRVETGWLRQSPHLASRLQPIAGLVSSADIEEVRSDWDGACDRLYKHGLSRVKEIERVARVHRDPFEPIMPVLEADSPVGEYRKITDEILKLMPNALRHPRAAAEASRSFLMLRLGLHLGVRQKNLRQLLICPKGRLPTAERHLEMRKRGELRWNVKEHGWEVLIPASAFKNASSSFFGNKPFRLVLPNLGGLYEHIEAYIDRYRRVLLGRAKDPGTFFVKTVKTKTRDASYNQTTFYEAWRQIIQRYGIRNPYTGRGAIEGLLPHGPHNVRDVLATHILKQTGSYEQASYAIQDTPDTVAAHYGRFLPQDKAALAAQILNRVWDAA
;
A
#
# COMPACT_ATOMS: atom_id res chain seq x y z
N MET A 1 72.82 -28.38 -15.99
CA MET A 1 71.43 -27.86 -16.01
C MET A 1 70.53 -28.89 -16.69
N GLN A 2 69.61 -29.53 -15.98
CA GLN A 2 68.61 -30.40 -16.62
C GLN A 2 67.61 -29.56 -17.43
N PRO A 3 67.21 -29.99 -18.64
CA PRO A 3 66.23 -29.26 -19.43
C PRO A 3 64.86 -29.33 -18.74
N ARG A 4 64.26 -28.16 -18.47
CA ARG A 4 62.87 -28.05 -18.00
C ARG A 4 61.97 -28.84 -18.96
N LYS A 5 61.31 -29.90 -18.46
CA LYS A 5 60.26 -30.64 -19.17
C LYS A 5 59.30 -29.62 -19.82
N ARG A 6 59.21 -29.61 -21.15
CA ARG A 6 58.22 -28.82 -21.88
C ARG A 6 56.83 -29.21 -21.35
N GLY A 7 56.10 -28.25 -20.80
CA GLY A 7 54.75 -28.47 -20.29
C GLY A 7 53.83 -29.06 -21.36
N ARG A 8 52.80 -29.79 -20.92
CA ARG A 8 51.77 -30.39 -21.78
C ARG A 8 51.22 -29.32 -22.75
N LYS A 9 51.16 -29.62 -24.06
CA LYS A 9 50.63 -28.67 -25.07
C LYS A 9 49.24 -28.17 -24.64
N PRO A 10 48.95 -26.86 -24.72
CA PRO A 10 47.67 -26.32 -24.28
C PRO A 10 46.52 -26.88 -25.12
N LYS A 11 45.44 -27.30 -24.47
CA LYS A 11 44.22 -27.81 -25.12
C LYS A 11 43.68 -26.75 -26.09
N PRO A 12 43.33 -27.10 -27.35
CA PRO A 12 42.80 -26.15 -28.32
C PRO A 12 41.47 -25.55 -27.82
N VAL A 13 41.19 -24.30 -28.22
CA VAL A 13 39.90 -23.67 -27.95
C VAL A 13 38.93 -24.14 -29.04
N VAL A 14 37.97 -24.97 -28.65
CA VAL A 14 36.88 -25.47 -29.53
C VAL A 14 35.57 -24.85 -29.04
N GLU A 15 34.68 -24.40 -29.93
CA GLU A 15 33.43 -23.74 -29.54
C GLU A 15 32.50 -24.66 -28.74
N PHE A 16 32.30 -25.90 -29.23
CA PHE A 16 31.46 -26.92 -28.59
C PHE A 16 32.30 -28.16 -28.23
N PRO A 17 32.91 -28.23 -27.04
CA PRO A 17 33.68 -29.40 -26.63
C PRO A 17 32.79 -30.63 -26.47
N GLN A 18 33.21 -31.77 -27.00
CA GLN A 18 32.52 -33.04 -26.79
C GLN A 18 32.58 -33.46 -25.31
N ALA A 19 31.49 -33.99 -24.78
CA ALA A 19 31.45 -34.51 -23.42
C ALA A 19 32.25 -35.82 -23.34
N VAL A 20 33.11 -35.93 -22.34
CA VAL A 20 33.83 -37.17 -22.00
C VAL A 20 32.96 -38.12 -21.19
N ILE A 21 31.93 -37.58 -20.54
CA ILE A 21 30.89 -38.32 -19.81
C ILE A 21 29.54 -38.00 -20.45
N SER A 22 28.93 -39.00 -21.10
CA SER A 22 27.67 -38.83 -21.84
C SER A 22 26.46 -38.76 -20.91
N GLU A 23 26.40 -39.67 -19.93
CA GLU A 23 25.33 -39.79 -18.95
C GLU A 23 25.63 -39.00 -17.67
N TRP A 24 24.66 -38.24 -17.18
CA TRP A 24 24.81 -37.44 -15.96
C TRP A 24 23.45 -37.23 -15.28
N THR A 25 23.47 -37.12 -13.96
CA THR A 25 22.29 -36.79 -13.16
C THR A 25 22.29 -35.31 -12.84
N ASP A 26 21.14 -34.65 -13.03
CA ASP A 26 21.01 -33.25 -12.73
C ASP A 26 21.10 -32.96 -11.23
N VAL A 27 21.87 -31.94 -10.87
CA VAL A 27 22.09 -31.51 -9.49
C VAL A 27 21.39 -30.16 -9.24
N PRO A 28 20.76 -29.97 -8.07
CA PRO A 28 19.90 -28.80 -7.84
C PRO A 28 20.69 -27.50 -7.65
N CYS A 29 21.95 -27.56 -7.19
CA CYS A 29 22.70 -26.38 -6.82
C CYS A 29 23.65 -25.87 -7.93
N PHE A 30 23.69 -24.55 -8.13
CA PHE A 30 24.52 -23.94 -9.19
C PHE A 30 25.99 -24.35 -9.17
N HIS A 31 26.65 -24.32 -7.99
CA HIS A 31 28.09 -24.57 -7.90
C HIS A 31 28.45 -26.04 -8.24
N GLU A 32 27.64 -26.98 -7.78
CA GLU A 32 27.74 -28.40 -8.13
C GLU A 32 27.48 -28.61 -9.62
N ALA A 33 26.43 -27.99 -10.17
CA ALA A 33 26.13 -28.08 -11.60
C ALA A 33 27.26 -27.49 -12.46
N PHE A 34 27.86 -26.39 -12.02
CA PHE A 34 28.97 -25.75 -12.72
C PHE A 34 30.23 -26.62 -12.68
N ALA A 35 30.55 -27.21 -11.53
CA ALA A 35 31.65 -28.16 -11.39
C ALA A 35 31.44 -29.44 -12.21
N LEU A 36 30.21 -29.99 -12.19
CA LEU A 36 29.80 -31.16 -12.95
C LEU A 36 30.04 -30.97 -14.45
N HIS A 37 29.60 -29.84 -15.03
CA HIS A 37 29.78 -29.61 -16.47
C HIS A 37 31.23 -29.27 -16.86
N LEU A 38 32.04 -28.73 -15.96
CA LEU A 38 33.49 -28.62 -16.18
C LEU A 38 34.13 -30.01 -16.28
N GLU A 39 33.78 -30.91 -15.36
CA GLU A 39 34.28 -32.29 -15.33
C GLU A 39 33.81 -33.09 -16.55
N ARG A 40 32.51 -33.01 -16.86
CA ARG A 40 31.88 -33.69 -17.99
C ARG A 40 32.54 -33.40 -19.33
N HIS A 41 33.10 -32.20 -19.52
CA HIS A 41 33.79 -31.77 -20.74
C HIS A 41 35.33 -31.78 -20.62
N ALA A 42 35.87 -32.27 -19.49
CA ALA A 42 37.29 -32.15 -19.12
C ALA A 42 37.83 -30.74 -19.37
N ASP A 43 37.04 -29.74 -19.03
CA ASP A 43 37.34 -28.33 -19.22
C ASP A 43 37.81 -27.77 -17.87
N SER A 44 39.10 -27.45 -17.76
CA SER A 44 39.62 -26.82 -16.55
C SER A 44 39.14 -25.36 -16.49
N ILE A 45 39.04 -24.78 -15.29
CA ILE A 45 38.68 -23.35 -15.13
C ILE A 45 39.58 -22.42 -15.98
N GLY A 46 40.88 -22.75 -16.10
CA GLY A 46 41.80 -21.98 -16.94
C GLY A 46 41.51 -22.09 -18.44
N HIS A 47 41.06 -23.27 -18.89
CA HIS A 47 40.69 -23.52 -20.29
C HIS A 47 39.35 -22.88 -20.62
N LEU A 48 38.33 -23.02 -19.75
CA LEU A 48 37.05 -22.33 -19.89
C LEU A 48 37.24 -20.82 -19.96
N HIS A 49 38.04 -20.24 -19.06
CA HIS A 49 38.32 -18.80 -19.08
C HIS A 49 38.96 -18.38 -20.41
N LYS A 50 39.99 -19.12 -20.87
CA LYS A 50 40.63 -18.85 -22.17
C LYS A 50 39.64 -18.94 -23.33
N ALA A 51 38.77 -19.94 -23.33
CA ALA A 51 37.77 -20.15 -24.36
C ALA A 51 36.74 -19.01 -24.40
N LEU A 52 36.20 -18.61 -23.25
CA LEU A 52 35.24 -17.52 -23.18
C LEU A 52 35.87 -16.18 -23.56
N SER A 53 37.09 -15.89 -23.11
CA SER A 53 37.81 -14.66 -23.49
C SER A 53 38.11 -14.60 -24.99
N TYR A 54 38.37 -15.74 -25.63
CA TYR A 54 38.51 -15.83 -27.09
C TYR A 54 37.23 -15.37 -27.81
N PHE A 55 36.06 -15.68 -27.25
CA PHE A 55 34.75 -15.20 -27.74
C PHE A 55 34.33 -13.85 -27.12
N GLY A 56 35.28 -13.04 -26.62
CA GLY A 56 35.04 -11.66 -26.17
C GLY A 56 34.53 -11.49 -24.74
N ALA A 57 34.45 -12.56 -23.94
CA ALA A 57 34.02 -12.46 -22.54
C ALA A 57 35.03 -11.69 -21.67
N LYS A 58 34.55 -10.70 -20.93
CA LYS A 58 35.32 -9.93 -19.94
C LYS A 58 34.97 -10.39 -18.52
N ILE A 59 35.67 -11.41 -18.01
CA ILE A 59 35.49 -11.96 -16.65
C ILE A 59 36.83 -12.48 -16.12
N GLU A 60 37.09 -12.28 -14.83
CA GLU A 60 38.32 -12.80 -14.21
C GLU A 60 38.25 -14.30 -13.94
N ARG A 61 39.34 -15.02 -14.18
CA ARG A 61 39.49 -16.45 -13.84
C ARG A 61 39.16 -16.76 -12.38
N SER A 62 39.52 -15.86 -11.45
CA SER A 62 39.23 -15.96 -10.01
C SER A 62 37.73 -16.14 -9.72
N THR A 63 36.86 -15.58 -10.58
CA THR A 63 35.41 -15.63 -10.45
C THR A 63 34.89 -17.05 -10.63
N PHE A 64 35.38 -17.77 -11.64
CA PHE A 64 35.00 -19.18 -11.87
C PHE A 64 35.44 -20.10 -10.73
N VAL A 65 36.62 -19.85 -10.15
CA VAL A 65 37.08 -20.59 -8.95
C VAL A 65 36.10 -20.41 -7.80
N GLN A 66 35.64 -19.17 -7.56
CA GLN A 66 34.69 -18.89 -6.49
C GLN A 66 33.28 -19.45 -6.78
N TRP A 67 32.89 -19.55 -8.05
CA TRP A 67 31.63 -20.20 -8.46
C TRP A 67 31.66 -21.70 -8.23
N ALA A 68 32.70 -22.40 -8.70
CA ALA A 68 32.85 -23.85 -8.48
C ALA A 68 32.94 -24.19 -6.99
N ALA A 69 33.61 -23.36 -6.19
CA ALA A 69 33.71 -23.55 -4.74
C ALA A 69 32.44 -23.15 -3.95
N GLY A 70 31.38 -22.69 -4.62
CA GLY A 70 30.13 -22.26 -3.96
C GLY A 70 30.25 -20.99 -3.09
N LYS A 71 31.39 -20.28 -3.14
CA LYS A 71 31.68 -19.07 -2.34
C LYS A 71 30.97 -17.82 -2.89
N LYS A 72 30.79 -17.74 -4.21
CA LYS A 72 30.03 -16.68 -4.88
C LYS A 72 29.08 -17.26 -5.92
N ALA A 73 28.06 -16.49 -6.26
CA ALA A 73 27.14 -16.79 -7.34
C ALA A 73 27.03 -15.59 -8.31
N PRO A 74 26.78 -15.82 -9.60
CA PRO A 74 26.41 -14.80 -10.58
C PRO A 74 25.26 -13.90 -10.08
N THR A 75 25.42 -12.58 -10.18
CA THR A 75 24.44 -11.58 -9.67
C THR A 75 24.34 -10.29 -10.52
N SER A 76 25.23 -10.12 -11.49
CA SER A 76 25.22 -8.99 -12.42
C SER A 76 24.74 -9.43 -13.80
N VAL A 77 24.22 -8.48 -14.59
CA VAL A 77 23.83 -8.70 -15.99
C VAL A 77 24.98 -9.34 -16.77
N LYS A 78 26.19 -8.80 -16.60
CA LYS A 78 27.42 -9.34 -17.21
C LYS A 78 27.65 -10.80 -16.83
N SER A 79 27.59 -11.14 -15.55
CA SER A 79 27.82 -12.53 -15.10
C SER A 79 26.72 -13.49 -15.56
N ILE A 80 25.49 -13.02 -15.74
CA ILE A 80 24.39 -13.84 -16.28
C ILE A 80 24.61 -14.10 -17.78
N ALA A 81 25.05 -13.09 -18.55
CA ALA A 81 25.46 -13.28 -19.94
C ALA A 81 26.61 -14.29 -20.08
N ILE A 82 27.58 -14.28 -19.14
CA ILE A 82 28.64 -15.30 -19.10
C ILE A 82 28.07 -16.71 -18.88
N LEU A 83 27.04 -16.88 -18.04
CA LEU A 83 26.39 -18.19 -17.89
C LEU A 83 25.77 -18.67 -19.21
N ALA A 84 25.08 -17.80 -19.93
CA ALA A 84 24.49 -18.15 -21.23
C ALA A 84 25.57 -18.58 -22.25
N MET A 85 26.75 -17.95 -22.22
CA MET A 85 27.89 -18.39 -23.04
C MET A 85 28.38 -19.80 -22.65
N ILE A 86 28.43 -20.10 -21.35
CA ILE A 86 28.81 -21.44 -20.84
C ILE A 86 27.75 -22.48 -21.22
N GLU A 87 26.47 -22.15 -21.08
CA GLU A 87 25.35 -23.01 -21.49
C GLU A 87 25.42 -23.34 -22.97
N ARG A 88 25.63 -22.33 -23.83
CA ARG A 88 25.84 -22.52 -25.27
C ARG A 88 27.03 -23.43 -25.55
N ARG A 89 28.17 -23.16 -24.91
CA ARG A 89 29.40 -23.96 -25.07
C ARG A 89 29.15 -25.45 -24.77
N TYR A 90 28.45 -25.74 -23.68
CA TYR A 90 28.17 -27.12 -23.24
C TYR A 90 26.85 -27.69 -23.79
N ARG A 91 26.16 -26.96 -24.69
CA ARG A 91 24.87 -27.33 -25.27
C ARG A 91 23.80 -27.67 -24.22
N LEU A 92 23.79 -26.89 -23.13
CA LEU A 92 22.78 -27.00 -22.08
C LEU A 92 21.52 -26.19 -22.48
N PRO A 93 20.34 -26.54 -21.94
CA PRO A 93 19.15 -25.71 -22.11
C PRO A 93 19.42 -24.27 -21.66
N ALA A 94 18.88 -23.30 -22.40
CA ALA A 94 19.02 -21.89 -22.07
C ALA A 94 18.44 -21.61 -20.66
N GLY A 95 19.23 -20.95 -19.80
CA GLY A 95 18.86 -20.65 -18.43
C GLY A 95 19.06 -21.80 -17.43
N TYR A 96 19.66 -22.92 -17.85
CA TYR A 96 19.94 -24.07 -16.98
C TYR A 96 20.69 -23.69 -15.69
N PHE A 97 21.79 -22.92 -15.77
CA PHE A 97 22.53 -22.50 -14.57
C PHE A 97 21.75 -21.45 -13.79
N LYS A 98 21.05 -20.55 -14.48
CA LYS A 98 20.25 -19.49 -13.86
C LYS A 98 19.14 -20.08 -12.98
N ALA A 99 18.46 -21.13 -13.43
CA ALA A 99 17.43 -21.83 -12.67
C ALA A 99 17.94 -22.39 -11.33
N LYS A 100 19.25 -22.67 -11.24
CA LYS A 100 19.93 -23.22 -10.05
C LYS A 100 20.55 -22.15 -9.15
N LEU A 101 20.40 -20.86 -9.48
CA LEU A 101 20.89 -19.76 -8.65
C LEU A 101 19.95 -19.54 -7.46
N THR A 102 20.53 -19.47 -6.25
CA THR A 102 19.81 -19.16 -5.01
C THR A 102 19.36 -17.70 -4.89
N ASN A 103 19.62 -16.88 -5.91
CA ASN A 103 19.56 -15.42 -5.89
C ASN A 103 18.42 -14.84 -6.74
N ASN A 104 17.42 -15.65 -7.10
CA ASN A 104 16.27 -15.23 -7.91
C ASN A 104 15.50 -14.03 -7.33
N SER A 105 15.74 -13.70 -6.05
CA SER A 105 15.26 -12.55 -5.30
C SER A 105 16.09 -11.25 -5.41
N ARG A 106 17.12 -11.19 -6.25
CA ARG A 106 17.80 -9.91 -6.55
C ARG A 106 17.68 -9.58 -8.02
N ALA A 107 17.40 -8.30 -8.29
CA ALA A 107 17.57 -7.73 -9.61
C ALA A 107 19.02 -7.90 -10.07
N ALA A 108 19.22 -8.27 -11.33
CA ALA A 108 20.54 -8.24 -11.93
C ALA A 108 21.09 -6.80 -11.81
N SER A 109 22.29 -6.68 -11.25
CA SER A 109 22.95 -5.38 -11.11
C SER A 109 23.76 -5.05 -12.36
N GLY A 110 23.89 -3.75 -12.64
CA GLY A 110 24.81 -3.26 -13.67
C GLY A 110 24.22 -2.97 -15.05
N HIS A 111 22.91 -2.78 -15.18
CA HIS A 111 22.32 -2.19 -16.39
C HIS A 111 22.97 -0.83 -16.68
N THR A 112 23.56 -0.71 -17.86
CA THR A 112 24.35 0.44 -18.31
C THR A 112 23.55 1.37 -19.22
N ARG A 113 22.55 0.84 -19.95
CA ARG A 113 21.76 1.62 -20.92
C ARG A 113 20.52 2.27 -20.29
N LEU A 114 20.71 2.94 -19.15
CA LEU A 114 19.71 3.70 -18.40
C LEU A 114 20.10 5.18 -18.26
N SER A 115 20.40 5.83 -19.39
CA SER A 115 20.73 7.27 -19.45
C SER A 115 19.55 8.12 -18.94
N GLY A 116 19.83 9.14 -18.12
CA GLY A 116 18.82 10.03 -17.55
C GLY A 116 18.00 9.48 -16.38
N VAL A 117 18.17 8.21 -16.00
CA VAL A 117 17.46 7.59 -14.87
C VAL A 117 18.25 7.76 -13.57
N THR A 118 17.62 8.36 -12.55
CA THR A 118 18.24 8.61 -11.23
C THR A 118 18.63 7.32 -10.49
N ARG A 119 19.59 7.36 -9.56
CA ARG A 119 20.00 6.17 -8.79
C ARG A 119 18.88 5.58 -7.92
N SER A 120 17.92 6.39 -7.47
CA SER A 120 16.75 5.91 -6.73
C SER A 120 15.79 5.19 -7.65
N GLU A 121 15.52 5.76 -8.82
CA GLU A 121 14.64 5.15 -9.84
C GLU A 121 15.24 3.86 -10.41
N ARG A 122 16.55 3.82 -10.69
CA ARG A 122 17.24 2.59 -11.12
C ARG A 122 17.03 1.44 -10.13
N ARG A 123 17.05 1.73 -8.83
CA ARG A 123 16.81 0.71 -7.78
C ARG A 123 15.38 0.17 -7.81
N ARG A 124 14.39 1.01 -8.15
CA ARG A 124 12.99 0.60 -8.30
C ARG A 124 12.79 -0.22 -9.58
N LEU A 125 13.43 0.19 -10.68
CA LEU A 125 13.32 -0.47 -11.98
C LEU A 125 14.03 -1.82 -12.02
N ALA A 126 15.17 -1.97 -11.33
CA ALA A 126 16.06 -3.11 -11.51
C ALA A 126 15.35 -4.47 -11.38
N TRP A 127 14.38 -4.60 -10.46
CA TRP A 127 13.63 -5.85 -10.29
C TRP A 127 12.70 -6.17 -11.47
N HIS A 128 12.32 -5.18 -12.26
CA HIS A 128 11.32 -5.30 -13.32
C HIS A 128 11.92 -5.26 -14.73
N LEU A 129 13.24 -5.09 -14.84
CA LEU A 129 13.94 -5.18 -16.12
C LEU A 129 14.35 -6.64 -16.39
N PRO A 130 14.32 -7.08 -17.65
CA PRO A 130 14.87 -8.38 -18.03
C PRO A 130 16.40 -8.33 -18.02
N ASP A 131 17.03 -9.50 -17.85
CA ASP A 131 18.49 -9.54 -17.71
C ASP A 131 19.21 -9.09 -18.99
N ASP A 132 18.62 -9.36 -20.15
CA ASP A 132 19.10 -8.97 -21.49
C ASP A 132 18.69 -7.53 -21.89
N PHE A 133 18.15 -6.73 -20.96
CA PHE A 133 17.63 -5.39 -21.26
C PHE A 133 18.62 -4.51 -22.02
N ASP A 134 19.90 -4.55 -21.64
CA ASP A 134 20.94 -3.73 -22.29
C ASP A 134 21.19 -4.16 -23.75
N ASP A 135 20.92 -5.42 -24.10
CA ASP A 135 21.17 -5.98 -25.43
C ASP A 135 19.99 -5.76 -26.39
N ARG A 136 18.79 -5.47 -25.85
CA ARG A 136 17.58 -5.20 -26.64
C ARG A 136 17.68 -3.90 -27.46
N PRO A 137 16.98 -3.80 -28.61
CA PRO A 137 16.86 -2.57 -29.40
C PRO A 137 16.36 -1.37 -28.60
N ALA A 138 16.75 -0.15 -28.99
CA ALA A 138 16.40 1.07 -28.24
C ALA A 138 14.89 1.29 -28.08
N ARG A 139 14.11 0.99 -29.13
CA ARG A 139 12.64 1.06 -29.11
C ARG A 139 12.04 0.14 -28.04
N GLU A 140 12.47 -1.12 -28.02
CA GLU A 140 11.99 -2.11 -27.06
C GLU A 140 12.40 -1.75 -25.62
N ARG A 141 13.62 -1.22 -25.42
CA ARG A 141 14.04 -0.71 -24.10
C ARG A 141 13.13 0.42 -23.61
N GLN A 142 12.74 1.34 -24.49
CA GLN A 142 11.85 2.45 -24.15
C GLN A 142 10.44 1.93 -23.80
N GLU A 143 9.94 0.96 -24.58
CA GLU A 143 8.67 0.29 -24.34
C GLU A 143 8.64 -0.40 -22.97
N ILE A 144 9.66 -1.20 -22.64
CA ILE A 144 9.82 -1.84 -21.33
C ILE A 144 9.84 -0.80 -20.21
N LEU A 145 10.64 0.27 -20.35
CA LEU A 145 10.72 1.33 -19.35
C LEU A 145 9.39 2.04 -19.14
N GLN A 146 8.67 2.34 -20.22
CA GLN A 146 7.37 2.99 -20.17
C GLN A 146 6.35 2.08 -19.49
N TRP A 147 6.30 0.79 -19.86
CA TRP A 147 5.41 -0.20 -19.27
C TRP A 147 5.68 -0.40 -17.77
N VAL A 148 6.95 -0.54 -17.36
CA VAL A 148 7.30 -0.67 -15.94
C VAL A 148 6.91 0.60 -15.18
N ARG A 149 7.13 1.79 -15.76
CA ARG A 149 6.75 3.06 -15.12
C ARG A 149 5.23 3.20 -14.99
N SER A 150 4.47 2.90 -16.04
CA SER A 150 3.02 3.06 -16.08
C SER A 150 2.29 1.97 -15.29
N VAL A 151 2.62 0.71 -15.48
CA VAL A 151 1.87 -0.43 -14.88
C VAL A 151 2.38 -0.74 -13.48
N ILE A 152 3.70 -0.91 -13.30
CA ILE A 152 4.24 -1.36 -12.03
C ILE A 152 4.46 -0.20 -11.07
N ILE A 153 5.19 0.85 -11.47
CA ILE A 153 5.66 1.88 -10.54
C ILE A 153 4.54 2.83 -10.14
N SER A 154 3.74 3.29 -11.10
CA SER A 154 2.61 4.20 -10.86
C SER A 154 1.30 3.43 -10.76
N GLY A 155 1.09 2.42 -11.60
CA GLY A 155 -0.22 1.76 -11.74
C GLY A 155 -1.22 2.73 -12.33
N THR A 156 -0.86 3.36 -13.44
CA THR A 156 -1.55 4.52 -14.01
C THR A 156 -2.96 4.16 -14.42
N THR A 157 -3.94 4.68 -13.67
CA THR A 157 -5.33 4.81 -14.09
C THR A 157 -5.59 6.26 -14.47
N ASP A 158 -6.67 6.56 -15.20
CA ASP A 158 -7.03 7.97 -15.51
C ASP A 158 -7.15 8.80 -14.22
N TYR A 159 -7.73 8.21 -13.19
CA TYR A 159 -7.82 8.81 -11.87
C TYR A 159 -6.45 9.09 -11.23
N ARG A 160 -5.48 8.17 -11.31
CA ARG A 160 -4.15 8.41 -10.75
C ARG A 160 -3.37 9.48 -11.54
N ARG A 161 -3.61 9.62 -12.85
CA ARG A 161 -3.06 10.76 -13.61
C ARG A 161 -3.65 12.07 -13.13
N TYR A 162 -4.97 12.13 -12.98
CA TYR A 162 -5.65 13.28 -12.41
C TYR A 162 -5.11 13.62 -11.01
N GLN A 163 -4.95 12.63 -10.12
CA GLN A 163 -4.41 12.84 -8.77
C GLN A 163 -2.98 13.38 -8.80
N ALA A 164 -2.12 12.78 -9.62
CA ALA A 164 -0.72 13.21 -9.74
C ALA A 164 -0.62 14.65 -10.27
N GLU A 165 -1.52 15.04 -11.18
CA GLU A 165 -1.61 16.42 -11.68
C GLU A 165 -2.18 17.38 -10.63
N ALA A 166 -3.27 16.99 -9.95
CA ALA A 166 -3.88 17.76 -8.88
C ALA A 166 -2.89 18.02 -7.73
N ALA A 167 -2.07 17.03 -7.38
CA ALA A 167 -1.04 17.13 -6.33
C ALA A 167 0.08 18.14 -6.66
N LYS A 168 0.26 18.53 -7.94
CA LYS A 168 1.20 19.61 -8.32
C LYS A 168 0.64 20.99 -7.98
N HIS A 169 -0.68 21.13 -7.95
CA HIS A 169 -1.38 22.41 -7.78
C HIS A 169 -1.99 22.54 -6.39
N ARG A 170 -1.10 22.55 -5.40
CA ARG A 170 -1.39 22.64 -3.97
C ARG A 170 -2.00 23.97 -3.53
N PHE A 171 -3.08 23.92 -2.73
CA PHE A 171 -3.80 25.12 -2.29
C PHE A 171 -4.38 25.10 -0.88
N ALA A 172 -4.36 23.98 -0.15
CA ALA A 172 -4.90 23.92 1.21
C ALA A 172 -4.29 25.01 2.11
N ILE A 173 -4.96 25.34 3.22
CA ILE A 173 -4.38 26.04 4.37
C ILE A 173 -4.03 25.01 5.46
N ARG A 174 -2.88 25.19 6.12
CA ARG A 174 -2.39 24.31 7.18
C ARG A 174 -2.77 24.80 8.57
N PHE A 175 -2.97 23.87 9.50
CA PHE A 175 -3.14 24.13 10.93
C PHE A 175 -1.98 23.48 11.72
N PRO A 176 -0.80 24.12 11.78
CA PRO A 176 0.42 23.51 12.32
C PRO A 176 0.30 23.01 13.77
N SER A 177 -0.34 23.79 14.64
CA SER A 177 -0.52 23.46 16.08
C SER A 177 -1.33 22.19 16.29
N LEU A 178 -2.27 21.89 15.38
CA LEU A 178 -3.19 20.74 15.48
C LEU A 178 -2.68 19.51 14.75
N THR A 179 -1.72 19.67 13.84
CA THR A 179 -1.17 18.58 13.02
C THR A 179 0.24 18.17 13.43
N HIS A 180 0.75 18.73 14.53
CA HIS A 180 2.14 18.56 15.00
C HIS A 180 3.19 18.87 13.91
N ARG A 181 2.86 19.74 12.95
CA ARG A 181 3.77 20.15 11.87
C ARG A 181 4.53 21.42 12.28
N ARG A 182 5.80 21.53 11.90
CA ARG A 182 6.56 22.79 12.08
C ARG A 182 5.94 23.89 11.22
N ARG A 183 5.80 25.10 11.78
CA ARG A 183 5.43 26.32 11.04
C ARG A 183 6.44 26.58 9.91
N LEU A 184 5.95 27.13 8.80
CA LEU A 184 6.76 27.45 7.62
C LEU A 184 7.68 28.65 7.92
N ARG A 185 8.80 28.42 8.62
CA ARG A 185 9.82 29.46 8.87
C ARG A 185 11.08 29.31 8.00
N ASN A 186 11.29 28.15 7.38
CA ASN A 186 12.38 27.87 6.41
C ASN A 186 11.90 26.74 5.46
N PHE A 187 11.52 27.08 4.24
CA PHE A 187 11.09 26.10 3.23
C PHE A 187 12.30 25.59 2.45
N ASP A 188 12.66 24.31 2.63
CA ASP A 188 13.63 23.61 1.79
C ASP A 188 12.85 22.63 0.87
N PRO A 189 12.80 22.88 -0.46
CA PRO A 189 12.08 22.04 -1.42
C PRO A 189 12.63 20.60 -1.50
N ALA A 190 13.82 20.33 -0.96
CA ALA A 190 14.53 19.07 -1.16
C ALA A 190 14.05 17.89 -0.28
N ASN A 191 13.13 18.11 0.65
CA ASN A 191 12.77 17.11 1.67
C ASN A 191 11.37 16.47 1.52
N GLU A 192 10.73 16.62 0.36
CA GLU A 192 9.43 15.99 0.07
C GLU A 192 9.57 14.62 -0.59
N GLY A 193 9.88 13.60 0.22
CA GLY A 193 9.90 12.20 -0.23
C GLY A 193 8.63 11.40 0.08
N GLU A 194 7.70 11.91 0.89
CA GLU A 194 6.72 11.05 1.59
C GLU A 194 5.33 11.69 1.71
N ILE A 195 4.62 11.81 0.58
CA ILE A 195 3.18 12.16 0.58
C ILE A 195 2.50 11.31 -0.49
N GLN A 196 2.37 10.01 -0.23
CA GLN A 196 1.65 9.07 -1.11
C GLN A 196 0.65 8.19 -0.32
N SER A 197 0.24 8.60 0.89
CA SER A 197 -0.31 7.63 1.84
C SER A 197 -1.40 8.09 2.79
N ALA A 198 -2.20 9.05 2.38
CA ALA A 198 -3.55 9.11 2.92
C ALA A 198 -4.43 8.22 2.02
N ASP A 199 -5.67 7.87 2.39
CA ASP A 199 -6.55 7.09 1.49
C ASP A 199 -6.56 7.72 0.09
N GLU A 200 -6.90 6.97 -0.96
CA GLU A 200 -6.88 7.53 -2.32
C GLU A 200 -7.86 8.73 -2.45
N ALA A 201 -8.87 8.84 -1.58
CA ALA A 201 -9.68 10.07 -1.42
C ALA A 201 -8.96 11.22 -0.66
N ASP A 202 -7.99 10.91 0.19
CA ASP A 202 -7.18 11.84 0.99
C ASP A 202 -5.88 12.30 0.29
N LEU A 203 -5.56 11.82 -0.90
CA LEU A 203 -4.38 12.30 -1.66
C LEU A 203 -4.63 13.63 -2.38
N GLU A 204 -5.90 14.05 -2.54
CA GLU A 204 -6.23 15.46 -2.82
C GLU A 204 -5.91 16.37 -1.60
N LEU A 205 -5.73 15.79 -0.41
CA LEU A 205 -5.67 16.47 0.90
C LEU A 205 -4.25 16.68 1.46
N ALA A 206 -3.19 16.79 0.65
CA ALA A 206 -1.85 17.09 1.19
C ALA A 206 -0.94 17.94 0.28
N VAL A 207 -0.90 19.25 0.57
CA VAL A 207 0.19 20.05 1.17
C VAL A 207 -0.20 21.51 0.99
N ALA A 208 -0.50 22.22 2.07
CA ALA A 208 -0.81 23.64 2.01
C ALA A 208 0.39 24.51 1.60
N ARG A 209 0.13 25.59 0.86
CA ARG A 209 1.14 26.64 0.58
C ARG A 209 1.34 27.61 1.74
N THR A 210 0.34 27.72 2.62
CA THR A 210 0.29 28.77 3.65
C THR A 210 -0.25 28.20 4.96
N ASP A 211 0.33 28.63 6.08
CA ASP A 211 -0.20 28.32 7.42
C ASP A 211 -1.42 29.22 7.72
N ALA A 212 -2.39 28.70 8.48
CA ALA A 212 -3.56 29.46 8.90
C ALA A 212 -3.14 30.69 9.72
N PRO A 213 -3.80 31.85 9.55
CA PRO A 213 -3.56 32.99 10.43
C PRO A 213 -3.93 32.61 11.88
N PRO A 214 -3.26 33.18 12.90
CA PRO A 214 -3.47 32.78 14.29
C PRO A 214 -4.94 32.77 14.75
N PRO A 215 -5.78 33.74 14.37
CA PRO A 215 -7.19 33.70 14.74
C PRO A 215 -7.97 32.52 14.14
N LEU A 216 -7.77 32.18 12.86
CA LEU A 216 -8.41 31.01 12.25
C LEU A 216 -7.89 29.70 12.85
N GLU A 217 -6.59 29.66 13.20
CA GLU A 217 -6.00 28.51 13.87
C GLU A 217 -6.61 28.27 15.26
N ALA A 218 -6.87 29.35 16.02
CA ALA A 218 -7.56 29.28 17.31
C ALA A 218 -9.00 28.74 17.18
N GLU A 219 -9.78 29.24 16.22
CA GLU A 219 -11.15 28.77 15.98
C GLU A 219 -11.19 27.28 15.59
N MET A 220 -10.24 26.83 14.77
CA MET A 220 -10.10 25.41 14.44
C MET A 220 -9.73 24.58 15.67
N ALA A 221 -8.84 25.09 16.53
CA ALA A 221 -8.46 24.43 17.76
C ALA A 221 -9.64 24.29 18.72
N ASP A 222 -10.50 25.31 18.81
CA ASP A 222 -11.73 25.29 19.60
C ASP A 222 -12.73 24.25 19.08
N LEU A 223 -12.94 24.16 17.76
CA LEU A 223 -13.76 23.11 17.16
C LEU A 223 -13.22 21.71 17.47
N VAL A 224 -11.91 21.51 17.31
CA VAL A 224 -11.27 20.22 17.59
C VAL A 224 -11.43 19.88 19.07
N ARG A 225 -11.13 20.80 19.99
CA ARG A 225 -11.37 20.63 21.44
C ARG A 225 -12.81 20.21 21.70
N PHE A 226 -13.77 20.95 21.17
CA PHE A 226 -15.19 20.63 21.31
C PHE A 226 -15.52 19.22 20.82
N LYS A 227 -15.00 18.79 19.67
CA LYS A 227 -15.31 17.46 19.11
C LYS A 227 -14.49 16.31 19.68
N THR A 228 -13.37 16.55 20.34
CA THR A 228 -12.50 15.47 20.86
C THR A 228 -12.49 15.35 22.39
N ALA A 229 -12.95 16.37 23.13
CA ALA A 229 -12.95 16.33 24.59
C ALA A 229 -13.78 15.16 25.15
N THR A 230 -13.37 14.59 26.29
CA THR A 230 -14.11 13.49 26.93
C THR A 230 -15.51 13.95 27.36
N LEU A 231 -15.57 15.09 28.04
CA LEU A 231 -16.80 15.76 28.47
C LEU A 231 -16.90 17.10 27.74
N THR A 232 -18.12 17.58 27.53
CA THR A 232 -18.35 18.93 26.99
C THR A 232 -18.08 19.98 28.05
N ASP A 233 -17.65 21.16 27.62
CA ASP A 233 -17.55 22.33 28.49
C ASP A 233 -18.97 22.74 28.97
N ILE A 234 -19.04 23.38 30.15
CA ILE A 234 -20.33 23.81 30.73
C ILE A 234 -21.05 24.74 29.73
N GLY A 235 -22.35 24.49 29.52
CA GLY A 235 -23.18 25.25 28.57
C GLY A 235 -23.10 24.76 27.12
N PHE A 236 -22.21 23.81 26.81
CA PHE A 236 -22.15 23.18 25.49
C PHE A 236 -22.84 21.81 25.49
N HIS A 237 -23.64 21.56 24.45
CA HIS A 237 -24.17 20.26 24.11
C HIS A 237 -23.50 19.74 22.84
N ARG A 238 -23.22 18.43 22.80
CA ARG A 238 -22.50 17.82 21.68
C ARG A 238 -23.13 16.52 21.25
N ASN A 239 -23.35 16.39 19.95
CA ASN A 239 -23.61 15.12 19.31
C ASN A 239 -22.33 14.54 18.70
N GLY A 240 -22.02 13.30 19.11
CA GLY A 240 -20.89 12.51 18.64
C GLY A 240 -19.53 13.04 19.10
N VAL A 241 -18.55 12.13 19.17
CA VAL A 241 -17.15 12.44 19.50
C VAL A 241 -16.27 12.04 18.33
N TRP A 242 -15.38 12.93 17.91
CA TRP A 242 -14.37 12.62 16.91
C TRP A 242 -13.21 11.88 17.57
N ASN A 243 -12.78 10.79 16.94
CA ASN A 243 -11.46 10.23 17.22
C ASN A 243 -10.37 11.03 16.49
N GLU A 244 -9.11 10.78 16.82
CA GLU A 244 -7.95 11.44 16.23
C GLU A 244 -7.95 11.43 14.69
N ALA A 245 -8.29 10.30 14.07
CA ALA A 245 -8.33 10.17 12.61
C ALA A 245 -9.46 11.00 11.99
N THR A 246 -10.65 11.00 12.61
CA THR A 246 -11.77 11.85 12.20
C THR A 246 -11.40 13.32 12.33
N ALA A 247 -10.79 13.73 13.43
CA ALA A 247 -10.36 15.11 13.65
C ALA A 247 -9.36 15.56 12.58
N PHE A 248 -8.33 14.75 12.31
CA PHE A 248 -7.35 15.04 11.27
C PHE A 248 -8.00 15.19 9.89
N GLN A 249 -8.92 14.29 9.53
CA GLN A 249 -9.66 14.38 8.26
C GLN A 249 -10.47 15.67 8.16
N LYS A 250 -11.18 16.07 9.22
CA LYS A 250 -11.98 17.31 9.20
C LYS A 250 -11.13 18.57 9.14
N ILE A 251 -9.96 18.57 9.81
CA ILE A 251 -8.97 19.65 9.70
C ILE A 251 -8.52 19.82 8.24
N GLU A 252 -8.14 18.73 7.56
CA GLU A 252 -7.68 18.79 6.17
C GLU A 252 -8.82 19.20 5.21
N HIS A 253 -10.05 18.72 5.42
CA HIS A 253 -11.22 19.13 4.62
C HIS A 253 -11.50 20.64 4.70
N LEU A 254 -11.47 21.19 5.92
CA LEU A 254 -11.66 22.62 6.13
C LEU A 254 -10.45 23.41 5.61
N GLY A 255 -9.24 22.86 5.75
CA GLY A 255 -8.03 23.39 5.15
C GLY A 255 -8.13 23.54 3.62
N LEU A 256 -8.73 22.59 2.92
CA LEU A 256 -9.00 22.71 1.48
C LEU A 256 -9.99 23.83 1.16
N LEU A 257 -11.09 23.92 1.91
CA LEU A 257 -12.12 24.95 1.69
C LEU A 257 -11.51 26.36 1.85
N PHE A 258 -10.85 26.61 2.98
CA PHE A 258 -10.21 27.91 3.22
C PHE A 258 -9.05 28.17 2.26
N GLY A 259 -8.32 27.12 1.88
CA GLY A 259 -7.30 27.19 0.85
C GLY A 259 -7.82 27.61 -0.52
N ALA A 260 -8.98 27.08 -0.93
CA ALA A 260 -9.63 27.46 -2.19
C ALA A 260 -10.11 28.91 -2.16
N LEU A 261 -10.68 29.37 -1.04
CA LEU A 261 -11.03 30.78 -0.84
C LEU A 261 -9.79 31.69 -0.92
N ALA A 262 -8.67 31.30 -0.30
CA ALA A 262 -7.46 32.11 -0.27
C ALA A 262 -6.69 32.14 -1.60
N ALA A 263 -6.69 31.04 -2.35
CA ALA A 263 -5.88 30.91 -3.55
C ALA A 263 -6.24 31.97 -4.61
N SER A 264 -5.22 32.48 -5.30
CA SER A 264 -5.41 33.53 -6.30
C SER A 264 -6.29 33.06 -7.49
N PRO A 265 -7.23 33.89 -7.97
CA PRO A 265 -8.01 33.63 -9.18
C PRO A 265 -7.15 33.45 -10.44
N ARG A 266 -5.97 34.09 -10.46
CA ARG A 266 -5.03 34.04 -11.59
C ARG A 266 -4.10 32.82 -11.56
N SER A 267 -4.10 32.05 -10.47
CA SER A 267 -3.29 30.84 -10.36
C SER A 267 -3.94 29.65 -11.07
N VAL A 268 -3.19 28.56 -11.27
CA VAL A 268 -3.74 27.29 -11.79
C VAL A 268 -4.85 26.72 -10.89
N VAL A 269 -4.86 27.12 -9.61
CA VAL A 269 -5.92 26.75 -8.66
C VAL A 269 -7.25 27.45 -9.01
N LYS A 270 -7.19 28.66 -9.58
CA LYS A 270 -8.34 29.53 -9.84
C LYS A 270 -9.23 29.73 -8.60
N GLY A 271 -8.61 29.99 -7.45
CA GLY A 271 -9.33 30.21 -6.18
C GLY A 271 -10.05 31.56 -6.15
N TYR A 272 -10.63 31.92 -5.00
CA TYR A 272 -11.40 33.16 -4.88
C TYR A 272 -10.54 34.42 -4.69
N GLY A 273 -9.39 34.29 -4.02
CA GLY A 273 -8.50 35.40 -3.71
C GLY A 273 -8.86 36.18 -2.43
N VAL A 274 -9.53 35.54 -1.47
CA VAL A 274 -9.80 36.13 -0.15
C VAL A 274 -8.48 36.30 0.62
N PRO A 275 -8.13 37.50 1.12
CA PRO A 275 -6.97 37.67 1.99
C PRO A 275 -7.08 36.78 3.23
N THR A 276 -5.98 36.15 3.63
CA THR A 276 -5.98 35.15 4.71
C THR A 276 -6.53 35.70 6.02
N GLU A 277 -6.30 36.97 6.31
CA GLU A 277 -6.73 37.66 7.54
C GLU A 277 -8.27 37.74 7.67
N ARG A 278 -8.97 37.66 6.53
CA ARG A 278 -10.45 37.71 6.47
C ARG A 278 -11.10 36.34 6.59
N LEU A 279 -10.31 35.26 6.68
CA LEU A 279 -10.83 33.92 6.86
C LEU A 279 -11.21 33.69 8.33
N ALA A 280 -12.42 33.17 8.52
CA ALA A 280 -12.97 32.81 9.81
C ALA A 280 -13.91 31.60 9.67
N MET A 281 -14.01 30.78 10.71
CA MET A 281 -14.96 29.67 10.79
C MET A 281 -16.41 30.14 10.69
N GLY A 282 -16.70 31.38 11.11
CA GLY A 282 -18.01 32.01 10.97
C GLY A 282 -18.50 32.10 9.52
N LEU A 283 -17.60 32.11 8.53
CA LEU A 283 -17.98 32.13 7.10
C LEU A 283 -18.79 30.89 6.69
N LEU A 284 -18.68 29.79 7.43
CA LEU A 284 -19.40 28.56 7.13
C LEU A 284 -20.92 28.68 7.34
N VAL A 285 -21.40 29.73 8.02
CA VAL A 285 -22.84 29.97 8.20
C VAL A 285 -23.51 30.47 6.91
N PHE A 286 -22.74 30.99 5.94
CA PHE A 286 -23.27 31.54 4.70
C PHE A 286 -23.42 30.45 3.62
N PRO A 287 -24.64 30.20 3.11
CA PRO A 287 -24.86 29.26 2.00
C PRO A 287 -23.99 29.56 0.77
N ALA A 288 -23.80 30.85 0.45
CA ALA A 288 -23.02 31.31 -0.69
C ALA A 288 -21.56 30.82 -0.68
N ILE A 289 -20.93 30.72 0.51
CA ILE A 289 -19.56 30.23 0.66
C ILE A 289 -19.48 28.75 0.26
N LEU A 290 -20.41 27.93 0.75
CA LEU A 290 -20.43 26.50 0.49
C LEU A 290 -20.85 26.19 -0.95
N ASP A 291 -21.87 26.88 -1.47
CA ASP A 291 -22.32 26.75 -2.87
C ASP A 291 -21.18 27.13 -3.83
N TRP A 292 -20.50 28.26 -3.59
CA TRP A 292 -19.34 28.64 -4.39
C TRP A 292 -18.25 27.56 -4.36
N TYR A 293 -17.94 27.02 -3.18
CA TYR A 293 -16.87 26.05 -3.03
C TYR A 293 -17.17 24.74 -3.78
N VAL A 294 -18.41 24.22 -3.71
CA VAL A 294 -18.77 23.00 -4.45
C VAL A 294 -18.83 23.23 -5.96
N GLN A 295 -19.32 24.39 -6.41
CA GLN A 295 -19.30 24.76 -7.84
C GLN A 295 -17.87 24.99 -8.34
N TRP A 296 -17.00 25.55 -7.52
CA TRP A 296 -15.58 25.70 -7.83
C TRP A 296 -14.91 24.34 -8.00
N ARG A 297 -15.20 23.37 -7.12
CA ARG A 297 -14.69 22.00 -7.27
C ARG A 297 -15.22 21.30 -8.52
N GLU A 298 -16.50 21.47 -8.81
CA GLU A 298 -17.12 20.94 -10.02
C GLU A 298 -16.46 21.52 -11.27
N ARG A 299 -16.26 22.84 -11.37
CA ARG A 299 -15.57 23.45 -12.51
C ARG A 299 -14.11 22.99 -12.65
N ARG A 300 -13.45 22.68 -11.54
CA ARG A 300 -12.06 22.20 -11.52
C ARG A 300 -11.93 20.74 -11.95
N ARG A 301 -12.90 19.90 -11.58
CA ARG A 301 -12.89 18.45 -11.82
C ARG A 301 -13.72 18.00 -13.03
N GLY A 302 -14.73 18.80 -13.40
CA GLY A 302 -15.73 18.55 -14.45
C GLY A 302 -17.02 17.85 -14.01
N PHE A 303 -17.18 17.55 -12.72
CA PHE A 303 -18.39 16.90 -12.15
C PHE A 303 -18.38 16.91 -10.62
N TYR A 304 -19.52 16.58 -9.99
CA TYR A 304 -19.68 16.40 -8.54
C TYR A 304 -19.36 14.97 -8.07
N THR A 305 -18.89 14.81 -6.83
CA THR A 305 -18.77 13.50 -6.16
C THR A 305 -19.45 13.55 -4.79
N VAL A 306 -19.51 12.41 -4.11
CA VAL A 306 -20.05 12.31 -2.73
C VAL A 306 -19.32 13.23 -1.75
N TRP A 307 -18.09 13.66 -2.08
CA TRP A 307 -17.33 14.56 -1.22
C TRP A 307 -18.02 15.92 -1.05
N GLU A 308 -18.61 16.50 -2.10
CA GLU A 308 -19.35 17.77 -1.99
C GLU A 308 -20.56 17.63 -1.06
N ALA A 309 -21.29 16.53 -1.16
CA ALA A 309 -22.38 16.22 -0.23
C ALA A 309 -21.86 16.11 1.21
N ASN A 310 -20.73 15.42 1.43
CA ASN A 310 -20.11 15.29 2.74
C ASN A 310 -19.67 16.64 3.35
N MET A 311 -19.31 17.63 2.54
CA MET A 311 -19.02 18.98 3.06
C MET A 311 -20.26 19.71 3.53
N PHE A 312 -21.38 19.60 2.80
CA PHE A 312 -22.64 20.11 3.31
C PHE A 312 -23.07 19.38 4.58
N GLN A 313 -22.96 18.05 4.63
CA GLN A 313 -23.25 17.28 5.85
C GLN A 313 -22.39 17.73 7.04
N LEU A 314 -21.12 18.11 6.81
CA LEU A 314 -20.27 18.68 7.84
C LEU A 314 -20.80 20.03 8.34
N ALA A 315 -21.17 20.93 7.43
CA ALA A 315 -21.76 22.23 7.77
C ALA A 315 -23.09 22.09 8.50
N LEU A 316 -23.96 21.17 8.06
CA LEU A 316 -25.21 20.80 8.74
C LEU A 316 -24.95 20.33 10.18
N ALA A 317 -23.93 19.49 10.39
CA ALA A 317 -23.55 19.04 11.72
C ALA A 317 -23.04 20.16 12.63
N PHE A 318 -22.51 21.25 12.08
CA PHE A 318 -22.09 22.43 12.83
C PHE A 318 -23.24 23.38 13.16
N CYS A 319 -24.32 23.38 12.38
CA CYS A 319 -25.48 24.27 12.55
C CYS A 319 -26.67 23.61 13.26
N ARG A 320 -26.56 22.31 13.59
CA ARG A 320 -27.63 21.53 14.21
C ARG A 320 -28.12 22.20 15.50
N VAL A 321 -29.43 22.25 15.67
CA VAL A 321 -30.09 22.73 16.89
C VAL A 321 -29.50 22.02 18.12
N GLU A 322 -29.26 22.80 19.19
CA GLU A 322 -28.62 22.44 20.46
C GLU A 322 -27.16 21.98 20.39
N THR A 323 -26.80 21.16 19.41
CA THR A 323 -25.56 20.36 19.44
C THR A 323 -24.50 20.80 18.42
N GLY A 324 -24.85 21.72 17.52
CA GLY A 324 -23.97 22.27 16.50
C GLY A 324 -22.95 23.23 17.11
N TRP A 325 -21.66 23.04 16.78
CA TRP A 325 -20.59 23.89 17.31
C TRP A 325 -20.70 25.34 16.82
N LEU A 326 -20.99 25.53 15.53
CA LEU A 326 -21.09 26.86 14.93
C LEU A 326 -22.26 27.61 15.55
N ARG A 327 -23.41 26.94 15.74
CA ARG A 327 -24.58 27.51 16.43
C ARG A 327 -24.24 27.99 17.84
N GLN A 328 -23.52 27.19 18.62
CA GLN A 328 -23.11 27.52 19.98
C GLN A 328 -21.93 28.51 20.07
N SER A 329 -21.46 29.05 18.93
CA SER A 329 -20.29 29.94 18.84
C SER A 329 -20.62 31.30 18.19
N PRO A 330 -21.59 32.07 18.70
CA PRO A 330 -21.99 33.35 18.08
C PRO A 330 -20.87 34.41 18.08
N HIS A 331 -19.89 34.29 18.98
CA HIS A 331 -18.72 35.18 19.03
C HIS A 331 -17.92 35.21 17.71
N LEU A 332 -18.04 34.17 16.87
CA LEU A 332 -17.41 34.10 15.55
C LEU A 332 -17.92 35.19 14.59
N ALA A 333 -19.13 35.73 14.81
CA ALA A 333 -19.71 36.80 14.00
C ALA A 333 -18.90 38.11 14.07
N SER A 334 -18.17 38.33 15.17
CA SER A 334 -17.33 39.52 15.36
C SER A 334 -16.20 39.63 14.34
N ARG A 335 -15.74 38.50 13.79
CA ARG A 335 -14.62 38.43 12.84
C ARG A 335 -15.04 38.45 11.38
N LEU A 336 -16.33 38.42 11.10
CA LEU A 336 -16.84 38.45 9.73
C LEU A 336 -16.52 39.79 9.06
N GLN A 337 -16.03 39.72 7.82
CA GLN A 337 -15.77 40.86 6.96
C GLN A 337 -16.37 40.63 5.58
N PRO A 338 -16.80 41.69 4.86
CA PRO A 338 -17.35 41.55 3.53
C PRO A 338 -16.38 40.88 2.57
N ILE A 339 -16.91 39.95 1.76
CA ILE A 339 -16.21 39.27 0.68
C ILE A 339 -17.01 39.56 -0.58
N ALA A 340 -16.49 40.46 -1.43
CA ALA A 340 -17.17 40.90 -2.65
C ALA A 340 -17.64 39.70 -3.48
N GLY A 341 -18.94 39.64 -3.80
CA GLY A 341 -19.56 38.56 -4.57
C GLY A 341 -19.98 37.31 -3.79
N LEU A 342 -19.65 37.19 -2.50
CA LEU A 342 -20.06 36.06 -1.65
C LEU A 342 -20.80 36.48 -0.37
N VAL A 343 -20.32 37.52 0.30
CA VAL A 343 -20.85 38.00 1.59
C VAL A 343 -20.80 39.52 1.60
N SER A 344 -21.97 40.15 1.66
CA SER A 344 -22.12 41.60 1.76
C SER A 344 -22.09 42.09 3.21
N SER A 345 -21.95 43.40 3.40
CA SER A 345 -22.06 44.00 4.74
C SER A 345 -23.45 43.81 5.35
N ALA A 346 -24.51 43.80 4.54
CA ALA A 346 -25.88 43.56 4.99
C ALA A 346 -26.06 42.13 5.50
N ASP A 347 -25.51 41.14 4.77
CA ASP A 347 -25.55 39.73 5.19
C ASP A 347 -24.86 39.55 6.56
N ILE A 348 -23.75 40.26 6.79
CA ILE A 348 -23.02 40.20 8.07
C ILE A 348 -23.83 40.81 9.21
N GLU A 349 -24.49 41.93 8.97
CA GLU A 349 -25.32 42.58 9.99
C GLU A 349 -26.52 41.70 10.36
N GLU A 350 -27.18 41.11 9.36
CA GLU A 350 -28.26 40.15 9.58
C GLU A 350 -27.80 38.97 10.44
N VAL A 351 -26.66 38.35 10.08
CA VAL A 351 -26.08 37.23 10.83
C VAL A 351 -25.66 37.62 12.25
N ARG A 352 -25.20 38.85 12.48
CA ARG A 352 -24.86 39.36 13.81
C ARG A 352 -26.11 39.59 14.66
N SER A 353 -27.20 40.04 14.05
CA SER A 353 -28.47 40.25 14.72
C SER A 353 -29.21 38.95 15.05
N ASP A 354 -29.05 37.91 14.22
CA ASP A 354 -29.73 36.63 14.35
C ASP A 354 -28.84 35.45 13.89
N TRP A 355 -27.94 35.05 14.78
CA TRP A 355 -27.00 33.94 14.52
C TRP A 355 -27.71 32.59 14.42
N ASP A 356 -28.74 32.37 15.25
CA ASP A 356 -29.51 31.13 15.26
C ASP A 356 -30.32 30.96 13.97
N GLY A 357 -30.99 32.01 13.52
CA GLY A 357 -31.70 31.99 12.25
C GLY A 357 -30.76 31.86 11.06
N ALA A 358 -29.54 32.42 11.12
CA ALA A 358 -28.52 32.16 10.10
C ALA A 358 -28.14 30.67 10.01
N CYS A 359 -27.96 30.01 11.17
CA CYS A 359 -27.73 28.58 11.24
C CYS A 359 -28.91 27.77 10.69
N ASP A 360 -30.15 28.19 10.94
CA ASP A 360 -31.36 27.53 10.39
C ASP A 360 -31.47 27.68 8.87
N ARG A 361 -31.16 28.87 8.34
CA ARG A 361 -31.12 29.13 6.89
C ARG A 361 -30.10 28.22 6.21
N LEU A 362 -28.89 28.11 6.76
CA LEU A 362 -27.91 27.17 6.22
C LEU A 362 -28.36 25.73 6.35
N TYR A 363 -28.93 25.34 7.50
CA TYR A 363 -29.35 23.97 7.73
C TYR A 363 -30.40 23.52 6.71
N LYS A 364 -31.40 24.37 6.45
CA LYS A 364 -32.43 24.14 5.43
C LYS A 364 -31.83 24.05 4.02
N HIS A 365 -30.95 24.99 3.67
CA HIS A 365 -30.27 25.02 2.37
C HIS A 365 -29.44 23.75 2.12
N GLY A 366 -28.61 23.39 3.10
CA GLY A 366 -27.72 22.23 3.00
C GLY A 366 -28.48 20.91 2.87
N LEU A 367 -29.64 20.75 3.52
CA LEU A 367 -30.46 19.54 3.36
C LEU A 367 -30.97 19.35 1.92
N SER A 368 -31.37 20.42 1.25
CA SER A 368 -31.74 20.36 -0.19
C SER A 368 -30.53 20.04 -1.03
N ARG A 369 -29.43 20.77 -0.79
CA ARG A 369 -28.23 20.70 -1.61
C ARG A 369 -27.54 19.34 -1.55
N VAL A 370 -27.54 18.68 -0.39
CA VAL A 370 -27.03 17.29 -0.26
C VAL A 370 -27.77 16.36 -1.22
N LYS A 371 -29.11 16.40 -1.25
CA LYS A 371 -29.92 15.53 -2.12
C LYS A 371 -29.70 15.84 -3.61
N GLU A 372 -29.57 17.12 -3.96
CA GLU A 372 -29.29 17.53 -5.34
C GLU A 372 -27.93 17.03 -5.81
N ILE A 373 -26.89 17.22 -4.98
CA ILE A 373 -25.53 16.77 -5.29
C ILE A 373 -25.48 15.24 -5.39
N GLU A 374 -26.09 14.51 -4.45
CA GLU A 374 -26.10 13.04 -4.46
C GLU A 374 -26.73 12.46 -5.74
N ARG A 375 -27.73 13.13 -6.32
CA ARG A 375 -28.37 12.71 -7.59
C ARG A 375 -27.46 12.85 -8.80
N VAL A 376 -26.55 13.82 -8.80
CA VAL A 376 -25.66 14.12 -9.94
C VAL A 376 -24.21 13.69 -9.68
N ALA A 377 -23.91 13.22 -8.48
CA ALA A 377 -22.59 12.79 -8.07
C ALA A 377 -22.15 11.56 -8.89
N ARG A 378 -20.96 11.65 -9.48
CA ARG A 378 -20.34 10.54 -10.21
C ARG A 378 -19.25 9.91 -9.36
N VAL A 379 -19.06 8.61 -9.55
CA VAL A 379 -17.90 7.91 -9.01
C VAL A 379 -16.69 8.31 -9.84
N HIS A 380 -15.76 9.07 -9.24
CA HIS A 380 -14.54 9.50 -9.93
C HIS A 380 -13.62 8.32 -10.29
N ARG A 381 -13.65 7.27 -9.47
CA ARG A 381 -12.80 6.10 -9.66
C ARG A 381 -13.49 4.87 -9.14
N ASP A 382 -13.45 3.81 -9.94
CA ASP A 382 -13.77 2.48 -9.43
C ASP A 382 -12.67 2.05 -8.44
N PRO A 383 -12.97 1.93 -7.13
CA PRO A 383 -11.97 1.49 -6.15
C PRO A 383 -11.38 0.12 -6.48
N PHE A 384 -12.12 -0.70 -7.23
CA PHE A 384 -11.76 -2.06 -7.61
C PHE A 384 -10.92 -2.14 -8.86
N GLU A 385 -10.83 -1.08 -9.69
CA GLU A 385 -10.06 -1.06 -10.95
C GLU A 385 -8.67 -1.73 -10.82
N PRO A 386 -7.86 -1.48 -9.77
CA PRO A 386 -6.54 -2.10 -9.66
C PRO A 386 -6.52 -3.61 -9.44
N ILE A 387 -7.65 -4.19 -9.00
CA ILE A 387 -7.81 -5.60 -8.64
C ILE A 387 -8.92 -6.30 -9.43
N MET A 388 -9.48 -5.66 -10.46
CA MET A 388 -10.54 -6.25 -11.28
C MET A 388 -10.21 -7.65 -11.81
N PRO A 389 -8.98 -7.94 -12.31
CA PRO A 389 -8.63 -9.29 -12.76
C PRO A 389 -8.77 -10.37 -11.68
N VAL A 390 -8.66 -9.98 -10.40
CA VAL A 390 -8.85 -10.88 -9.26
C VAL A 390 -10.33 -11.01 -8.92
N LEU A 391 -11.06 -9.89 -8.90
CA LEU A 391 -12.48 -9.91 -8.53
C LEU A 391 -13.36 -10.55 -9.60
N GLU A 392 -12.93 -10.54 -10.86
CA GLU A 392 -13.63 -11.19 -11.97
C GLU A 392 -13.43 -12.70 -11.97
N ALA A 393 -12.32 -13.21 -11.43
CA ALA A 393 -12.08 -14.65 -11.31
C ALA A 393 -13.17 -15.37 -10.50
N ASP A 394 -13.40 -16.66 -10.79
CA ASP A 394 -14.38 -17.49 -10.08
C ASP A 394 -14.05 -17.64 -8.59
N SER A 395 -12.74 -17.72 -8.30
CA SER A 395 -12.20 -17.76 -6.95
C SER A 395 -11.27 -16.58 -6.71
N PRO A 396 -11.78 -15.40 -6.32
CA PRO A 396 -10.93 -14.23 -6.07
C PRO A 396 -9.82 -14.48 -5.04
N VAL A 397 -10.13 -15.20 -3.94
CA VAL A 397 -9.12 -15.60 -2.95
C VAL A 397 -8.10 -16.56 -3.56
N GLY A 398 -8.52 -17.53 -4.37
CA GLY A 398 -7.64 -18.46 -5.07
C GLY A 398 -6.68 -17.74 -6.03
N GLU A 399 -7.21 -16.79 -6.80
CA GLU A 399 -6.43 -15.96 -7.73
C GLU A 399 -5.40 -15.12 -6.97
N TYR A 400 -5.81 -14.42 -5.91
CA TYR A 400 -4.91 -13.60 -5.09
C TYR A 400 -3.87 -14.44 -4.32
N ARG A 401 -4.19 -15.70 -3.95
CA ARG A 401 -3.25 -16.62 -3.31
C ARG A 401 -2.03 -16.92 -4.18
N LYS A 402 -2.14 -16.85 -5.52
CA LYS A 402 -1.00 -17.04 -6.43
C LYS A 402 0.16 -16.08 -6.10
N ILE A 403 -0.13 -14.90 -5.55
CA ILE A 403 0.89 -13.94 -5.12
C ILE A 403 1.75 -14.51 -3.97
N THR A 404 1.13 -15.21 -3.00
CA THR A 404 1.89 -15.83 -1.90
C THR A 404 2.75 -16.99 -2.40
N ASP A 405 2.28 -17.74 -3.39
CA ASP A 405 3.02 -18.84 -4.00
C ASP A 405 4.25 -18.30 -4.76
N GLU A 406 4.10 -17.19 -5.50
CA GLU A 406 5.20 -16.51 -6.19
C GLU A 406 6.24 -15.93 -5.20
N ILE A 407 5.82 -15.42 -4.03
CA ILE A 407 6.75 -14.98 -2.98
C ILE A 407 7.62 -16.14 -2.49
N LEU A 408 7.00 -17.29 -2.19
CA LEU A 408 7.73 -18.47 -1.70
C LEU A 408 8.65 -19.04 -2.77
N LYS A 409 8.18 -19.14 -4.01
CA LYS A 409 8.98 -19.57 -5.17
C LYS A 409 10.22 -18.70 -5.39
N LEU A 410 10.11 -17.39 -5.17
CA LEU A 410 11.22 -16.44 -5.33
C LEU A 410 11.97 -16.16 -4.02
N MET A 411 11.64 -16.84 -2.92
CA MET A 411 12.27 -16.60 -1.62
C MET A 411 13.77 -16.95 -1.68
N PRO A 412 14.67 -16.03 -1.30
CA PRO A 412 16.10 -16.32 -1.28
C PRO A 412 16.49 -17.34 -0.21
N ASN A 413 17.62 -18.01 -0.44
CA ASN A 413 18.25 -18.84 0.58
C ASN A 413 18.63 -18.01 1.81
N ALA A 414 18.11 -18.40 2.98
CA ALA A 414 18.26 -17.65 4.23
C ALA A 414 19.70 -17.65 4.78
N LEU A 415 20.52 -18.66 4.47
CA LEU A 415 21.92 -18.71 4.92
C LEU A 415 22.78 -17.70 4.16
N ARG A 416 22.57 -17.60 2.84
CA ARG A 416 23.33 -16.67 1.98
C ARG A 416 22.78 -15.24 2.03
N HIS A 417 21.46 -15.09 2.12
CA HIS A 417 20.77 -13.82 2.03
C HIS A 417 19.73 -13.62 3.14
N PRO A 418 20.16 -13.62 4.42
CA PRO A 418 19.27 -13.64 5.58
C PRO A 418 18.28 -12.48 5.61
N ARG A 419 18.73 -11.26 5.27
CA ARG A 419 17.87 -10.07 5.25
C ARG A 419 16.80 -10.13 4.17
N ALA A 420 17.15 -10.56 2.96
CA ALA A 420 16.20 -10.65 1.86
C ALA A 420 15.19 -11.80 2.11
N ALA A 421 15.63 -12.90 2.73
CA ALA A 421 14.75 -14.00 3.12
C ALA A 421 13.77 -13.57 4.21
N ALA A 422 14.26 -12.78 5.18
CA ALA A 422 13.41 -12.19 6.21
C ALA A 422 12.36 -11.22 5.62
N GLU A 423 12.74 -10.41 4.63
CA GLU A 423 11.81 -9.50 3.94
C GLU A 423 10.76 -10.28 3.13
N ALA A 424 11.14 -11.37 2.46
CA ALA A 424 10.23 -12.25 1.74
C ALA A 424 9.27 -12.98 2.70
N SER A 425 9.76 -13.54 3.81
CA SER A 425 8.95 -14.16 4.85
C SER A 425 7.93 -13.17 5.45
N ARG A 426 8.36 -11.94 5.76
CA ARG A 426 7.45 -10.86 6.18
C ARG A 426 6.37 -10.59 5.13
N SER A 427 6.76 -10.51 3.85
CA SER A 427 5.85 -10.23 2.74
C SER A 427 4.80 -11.32 2.56
N PHE A 428 5.22 -12.58 2.62
CA PHE A 428 4.34 -13.75 2.60
C PHE A 428 3.31 -13.67 3.74
N LEU A 429 3.77 -13.48 4.98
CA LEU A 429 2.89 -13.42 6.15
C LEU A 429 1.94 -12.22 6.12
N MET A 430 2.36 -11.07 5.60
CA MET A 430 1.48 -9.90 5.44
C MET A 430 0.26 -10.22 4.57
N LEU A 431 0.47 -10.84 3.40
CA LEU A 431 -0.63 -11.23 2.53
C LEU A 431 -1.42 -12.42 3.08
N ARG A 432 -0.71 -13.44 3.60
CA ARG A 432 -1.32 -14.68 4.10
C ARG A 432 -2.22 -14.43 5.30
N LEU A 433 -1.80 -13.61 6.26
CA LEU A 433 -2.65 -13.21 7.39
C LEU A 433 -3.75 -12.23 6.96
N GLY A 434 -3.46 -11.34 5.99
CA GLY A 434 -4.49 -10.48 5.41
C GLY A 434 -5.68 -11.27 4.85
N LEU A 435 -5.40 -12.32 4.08
CA LEU A 435 -6.40 -13.21 3.48
C LEU A 435 -7.16 -14.07 4.50
N HIS A 436 -6.56 -14.40 5.65
CA HIS A 436 -7.24 -15.20 6.67
C HIS A 436 -8.08 -14.36 7.64
N LEU A 437 -7.59 -13.17 7.98
CA LEU A 437 -8.20 -12.35 9.02
C LEU A 437 -9.26 -11.40 8.47
N GLY A 438 -9.08 -10.92 7.24
CA GLY A 438 -9.94 -9.88 6.65
C GLY A 438 -9.98 -8.57 7.43
N VAL A 439 -9.08 -8.36 8.40
CA VAL A 439 -9.08 -7.17 9.25
C VAL A 439 -8.53 -5.94 8.52
N ARG A 440 -8.92 -4.74 8.98
CA ARG A 440 -8.41 -3.47 8.45
C ARG A 440 -6.89 -3.35 8.68
N GLN A 441 -6.19 -2.61 7.80
CA GLN A 441 -4.73 -2.44 7.87
C GLN A 441 -4.24 -1.97 9.24
N LYS A 442 -4.99 -1.12 9.94
CA LYS A 442 -4.65 -0.65 11.29
C LYS A 442 -4.47 -1.84 12.25
N ASN A 443 -5.40 -2.78 12.23
CA ASN A 443 -5.42 -3.93 13.13
C ASN A 443 -4.26 -4.87 12.81
N LEU A 444 -4.01 -5.15 11.52
CA LEU A 444 -2.91 -6.00 11.09
C LEU A 444 -1.53 -5.36 11.37
N ARG A 445 -1.40 -4.07 11.09
CA ARG A 445 -0.18 -3.28 11.32
C ARG A 445 0.19 -3.17 12.79
N GLN A 446 -0.80 -3.00 13.66
CA GLN A 446 -0.61 -2.79 15.10
C GLN A 446 -0.73 -4.07 15.93
N LEU A 447 -0.94 -5.23 15.28
CA LEU A 447 -1.04 -6.52 15.94
C LEU A 447 0.22 -6.80 16.75
N LEU A 448 0.06 -7.03 18.05
CA LEU A 448 1.15 -7.42 18.95
C LEU A 448 1.47 -8.91 18.78
N ILE A 449 2.64 -9.34 19.26
CA ILE A 449 3.01 -10.75 19.29
C ILE A 449 3.32 -11.20 20.72
N CYS A 450 2.66 -12.27 21.16
CA CYS A 450 3.05 -13.05 22.32
C CYS A 450 3.67 -14.38 21.85
N PRO A 451 5.00 -14.58 22.02
CA PRO A 451 5.65 -15.83 21.69
C PRO A 451 5.05 -17.03 22.43
N LYS A 452 5.12 -18.21 21.80
CA LYS A 452 4.67 -19.47 22.40
C LYS A 452 5.38 -19.72 23.73
N GLY A 453 4.62 -20.20 24.72
CA GLY A 453 5.13 -20.43 26.08
C GLY A 453 5.17 -19.19 26.99
N ARG A 454 4.79 -18.00 26.51
CA ARG A 454 4.59 -16.82 27.36
C ARG A 454 3.11 -16.62 27.68
N LEU A 455 2.85 -16.02 28.83
CA LEU A 455 1.50 -15.61 29.23
C LEU A 455 1.02 -14.49 28.30
N PRO A 456 -0.13 -14.66 27.60
CA PRO A 456 -0.72 -13.62 26.78
C PRO A 456 -1.08 -12.35 27.56
N THR A 457 -1.15 -11.23 26.86
CA THR A 457 -1.61 -9.98 27.46
C THR A 457 -3.08 -10.10 27.83
N ALA A 458 -3.45 -9.66 29.04
CA ALA A 458 -4.84 -9.63 29.49
C ALA A 458 -5.73 -8.78 28.55
N GLU A 459 -6.93 -9.26 28.25
CA GLU A 459 -7.84 -8.62 27.28
C GLU A 459 -8.15 -7.16 27.64
N ARG A 460 -8.32 -6.85 28.93
CA ARG A 460 -8.51 -5.47 29.43
C ARG A 460 -7.38 -4.52 29.03
N HIS A 461 -6.13 -4.98 29.05
CA HIS A 461 -4.99 -4.15 28.61
C HIS A 461 -4.96 -3.97 27.09
N LEU A 462 -5.38 -4.99 26.34
CA LEU A 462 -5.53 -4.89 24.89
C LEU A 462 -6.65 -3.91 24.51
N GLU A 463 -7.76 -3.90 25.25
CA GLU A 463 -8.86 -2.95 25.10
C GLU A 463 -8.41 -1.51 25.35
N MET A 464 -7.71 -1.25 26.45
CA MET A 464 -7.15 0.07 26.76
C MET A 464 -6.22 0.58 25.65
N ARG A 465 -5.41 -0.32 25.08
CA ARG A 465 -4.49 0.00 23.98
C ARG A 465 -5.17 0.04 22.62
N LYS A 466 -6.38 -0.48 22.49
CA LYS A 466 -7.10 -0.69 21.22
C LYS A 466 -6.26 -1.45 20.18
N ARG A 467 -5.58 -2.52 20.61
CA ARG A 467 -4.71 -3.37 19.78
C ARG A 467 -5.01 -4.84 20.02
N GLY A 468 -4.85 -5.67 18.99
CA GLY A 468 -4.89 -7.12 19.13
C GLY A 468 -3.53 -7.75 19.38
N GLU A 469 -3.53 -9.06 19.58
CA GLU A 469 -2.35 -9.88 19.82
C GLU A 469 -2.45 -11.22 19.06
N LEU A 470 -1.37 -11.60 18.37
CA LEU A 470 -1.14 -12.97 17.91
C LEU A 470 -0.52 -13.75 19.07
N ARG A 471 -1.14 -14.87 19.46
CA ARG A 471 -0.74 -15.65 20.64
C ARG A 471 -0.99 -17.14 20.42
N TRP A 472 -0.31 -17.99 21.19
CA TRP A 472 -0.58 -19.43 21.16
C TRP A 472 -1.81 -19.77 22.02
N ASN A 473 -2.82 -20.39 21.42
CA ASN A 473 -3.95 -20.97 22.12
C ASN A 473 -3.62 -22.41 22.50
N VAL A 474 -3.47 -22.65 23.80
CA VAL A 474 -3.10 -23.96 24.35
C VAL A 474 -4.20 -25.00 24.13
N LYS A 475 -5.48 -24.60 24.24
CA LYS A 475 -6.63 -25.52 24.13
C LYS A 475 -6.82 -26.02 22.70
N GLU A 476 -6.72 -25.11 21.74
CA GLU A 476 -6.91 -25.39 20.32
C GLU A 476 -5.61 -25.77 19.61
N HIS A 477 -4.50 -25.88 20.36
CA HIS A 477 -3.16 -26.17 19.85
C HIS A 477 -2.77 -25.35 18.61
N GLY A 478 -3.07 -24.05 18.63
CA GLY A 478 -2.93 -23.22 17.44
C GLY A 478 -2.61 -21.75 17.69
N TRP A 479 -2.09 -21.09 16.66
CA TRP A 479 -1.89 -19.64 16.67
C TRP A 479 -3.24 -18.91 16.57
N GLU A 480 -3.61 -18.17 17.61
CA GLU A 480 -4.83 -17.38 17.70
C GLU A 480 -4.53 -15.90 17.51
N VAL A 481 -5.35 -15.22 16.71
CA VAL A 481 -5.45 -13.76 16.69
C VAL A 481 -6.64 -13.34 17.54
N LEU A 482 -6.37 -12.59 18.62
CA LEU A 482 -7.39 -11.92 19.40
C LEU A 482 -7.32 -10.41 19.18
N ILE A 483 -8.45 -9.78 18.85
CA ILE A 483 -8.56 -8.33 18.72
C ILE A 483 -9.80 -7.86 19.49
N PRO A 484 -9.66 -6.96 20.49
CA PRO A 484 -10.80 -6.45 21.23
C PRO A 484 -11.74 -5.66 20.33
N ALA A 485 -13.05 -5.72 20.59
CA ALA A 485 -14.06 -4.99 19.81
C ALA A 485 -13.75 -3.49 19.72
N SER A 486 -13.26 -2.90 20.82
CA SER A 486 -12.87 -1.47 20.93
C SER A 486 -11.74 -1.04 19.98
N ALA A 487 -11.02 -1.98 19.37
CA ALA A 487 -10.02 -1.69 18.33
C ALA A 487 -10.65 -1.46 16.95
N PHE A 488 -11.88 -1.93 16.72
CA PHE A 488 -12.60 -1.79 15.46
C PHE A 488 -13.42 -0.49 15.40
N LYS A 489 -13.55 0.07 14.19
CA LYS A 489 -14.42 1.23 13.93
C LYS A 489 -15.90 0.91 14.21
N ASN A 490 -16.31 -0.33 13.95
CA ASN A 490 -17.68 -0.82 14.08
C ASN A 490 -17.88 -1.60 15.39
N ALA A 491 -17.19 -1.20 16.48
CA ALA A 491 -17.22 -1.91 17.76
C ALA A 491 -18.65 -2.12 18.30
N SER A 492 -19.56 -1.18 18.01
CA SER A 492 -20.96 -1.22 18.42
C SER A 492 -21.89 -1.95 17.43
N SER A 493 -21.36 -2.52 16.35
CA SER A 493 -22.17 -3.28 15.40
C SER A 493 -22.61 -4.62 16.00
N SER A 494 -23.72 -5.15 15.47
CA SER A 494 -24.26 -6.46 15.84
C SER A 494 -23.25 -7.60 15.71
N PHE A 495 -22.28 -7.47 14.78
CA PHE A 495 -21.21 -8.45 14.60
C PHE A 495 -20.42 -8.74 15.88
N PHE A 496 -20.08 -7.70 16.66
CA PHE A 496 -19.26 -7.89 17.85
C PHE A 496 -20.10 -8.25 19.06
N GLY A 497 -21.27 -7.64 19.25
CA GLY A 497 -22.07 -7.87 20.47
C GLY A 497 -21.26 -7.71 21.76
N ASN A 498 -20.31 -6.75 21.77
CA ASN A 498 -19.31 -6.53 22.83
C ASN A 498 -18.29 -7.66 23.07
N LYS A 499 -18.18 -8.66 22.18
CA LYS A 499 -17.16 -9.72 22.24
C LYS A 499 -15.96 -9.40 21.36
N PRO A 500 -14.74 -9.84 21.73
CA PRO A 500 -13.57 -9.67 20.89
C PRO A 500 -13.66 -10.53 19.63
N PHE A 501 -12.98 -10.11 18.56
CA PHE A 501 -12.66 -10.98 17.44
C PHE A 501 -11.64 -12.02 17.89
N ARG A 502 -11.93 -13.30 17.64
CA ARG A 502 -11.02 -14.42 17.92
C ARG A 502 -11.01 -15.35 16.73
N LEU A 503 -9.82 -15.67 16.23
CA LEU A 503 -9.66 -16.65 15.16
C LEU A 503 -8.39 -17.45 15.38
N VAL A 504 -8.53 -18.76 15.53
CA VAL A 504 -7.40 -19.70 15.46
C VAL A 504 -7.06 -19.88 13.98
N LEU A 505 -5.83 -19.55 13.62
CA LEU A 505 -5.34 -19.65 12.25
C LEU A 505 -5.22 -21.12 11.86
N PRO A 506 -5.70 -21.52 10.67
CA PRO A 506 -5.56 -22.89 10.23
C PRO A 506 -4.10 -23.18 9.83
N ASN A 507 -3.54 -24.32 10.24
CA ASN A 507 -2.20 -24.71 9.82
C ASN A 507 -2.19 -25.32 8.40
N LEU A 508 -2.59 -24.52 7.41
CA LEU A 508 -2.64 -24.91 6.00
C LEU A 508 -1.46 -24.32 5.23
N GLY A 509 -0.73 -25.18 4.51
CA GLY A 509 0.44 -24.80 3.72
C GLY A 509 1.64 -24.39 4.57
N GLY A 510 1.83 -25.05 5.72
CA GLY A 510 2.96 -24.80 6.62
C GLY A 510 2.93 -23.43 7.30
N LEU A 511 1.72 -22.90 7.58
CA LEU A 511 1.57 -21.53 8.11
C LEU A 511 2.28 -21.37 9.46
N TYR A 512 2.22 -22.39 10.33
CA TYR A 512 2.79 -22.28 11.66
C TYR A 512 4.31 -22.24 11.61
N GLU A 513 4.93 -23.04 10.75
CA GLU A 513 6.35 -23.06 10.51
C GLU A 513 6.84 -21.71 9.96
N HIS A 514 6.05 -21.08 9.07
CA HIS A 514 6.35 -19.74 8.58
C HIS A 514 6.23 -18.66 9.67
N ILE A 515 5.21 -18.73 10.53
CA ILE A 515 5.03 -17.82 11.68
C ILE A 515 6.20 -17.97 12.65
N GLU A 516 6.53 -19.20 13.06
CA GLU A 516 7.60 -19.50 14.00
C GLU A 516 8.97 -19.09 13.44
N ALA A 517 9.29 -19.46 12.20
CA ALA A 517 10.52 -19.04 11.54
C ALA A 517 10.64 -17.51 11.45
N TYR A 518 9.51 -16.80 11.27
CA TYR A 518 9.50 -15.35 11.26
C TYR A 518 9.77 -14.76 12.65
N ILE A 519 9.07 -15.24 13.68
CA ILE A 519 9.22 -14.77 15.07
C ILE A 519 10.65 -15.00 15.57
N ASP A 520 11.16 -16.23 15.42
CA ASP A 520 12.39 -16.67 16.10
C ASP A 520 13.64 -16.19 15.39
N ARG A 521 13.63 -16.20 14.04
CA ARG A 521 14.82 -15.93 13.23
C ARG A 521 14.73 -14.63 12.46
N TYR A 522 13.70 -14.48 11.62
CA TYR A 522 13.70 -13.40 10.63
C TYR A 522 13.44 -12.03 11.22
N ARG A 523 12.58 -11.93 12.24
CA ARG A 523 12.25 -10.66 12.89
C ARG A 523 13.48 -10.01 13.53
N ARG A 524 14.34 -10.82 14.16
CA ARG A 524 15.64 -10.35 14.69
C ARG A 524 16.56 -9.78 13.59
N VAL A 525 16.59 -10.43 12.41
CA VAL A 525 17.38 -9.94 11.26
C VAL A 525 16.87 -8.58 10.77
N LEU A 526 15.55 -8.36 10.77
CA LEU A 526 14.94 -7.10 10.34
C LEU A 526 15.17 -5.96 11.35
N LEU A 527 15.12 -6.26 12.65
CA LEU A 527 15.34 -5.32 13.74
C LEU A 527 16.81 -4.88 13.83
N GLY A 528 17.75 -5.79 13.60
CA GLY A 528 19.18 -5.51 13.78
C GLY A 528 19.46 -5.09 15.22
N ARG A 529 19.87 -3.83 15.43
CA ARG A 529 20.14 -3.25 16.76
C ARG A 529 19.01 -2.35 17.30
N ALA A 530 17.89 -2.25 16.59
CA ALA A 530 16.76 -1.42 17.04
C ALA A 530 16.03 -2.04 18.22
N LYS A 531 15.40 -1.19 19.04
CA LYS A 531 14.48 -1.63 20.08
C LYS A 531 13.27 -2.30 19.43
N ASP A 532 12.86 -3.41 19.99
CA ASP A 532 11.69 -4.16 19.55
C ASP A 532 10.39 -3.41 19.90
N PRO A 533 9.52 -3.07 18.93
CA PRO A 533 8.24 -2.41 19.19
C PRO A 533 7.14 -3.35 19.71
N GLY A 534 7.37 -4.67 19.76
CA GLY A 534 6.39 -5.68 20.17
C GLY A 534 5.30 -5.99 19.14
N THR A 535 5.27 -5.30 18.00
CA THR A 535 4.34 -5.60 16.89
C THR A 535 4.81 -6.80 16.09
N PHE A 536 3.89 -7.64 15.61
CA PHE A 536 4.21 -8.81 14.81
C PHE A 536 5.01 -8.41 13.56
N PHE A 537 4.49 -7.48 12.76
CA PHE A 537 5.20 -6.94 11.60
C PHE A 537 6.14 -5.79 11.99
N VAL A 538 7.38 -5.83 11.47
CA VAL A 538 8.41 -4.81 11.68
C VAL A 538 9.06 -4.38 10.36
N LYS A 539 9.42 -3.10 10.27
CA LYS A 539 10.21 -2.54 9.16
C LYS A 539 11.59 -3.16 9.17
N THR A 540 12.23 -3.18 8.00
CA THR A 540 13.66 -3.47 7.94
C THR A 540 14.43 -2.22 8.34
N VAL A 541 15.09 -2.27 9.48
CA VAL A 541 15.83 -1.14 10.05
C VAL A 541 17.00 -0.76 9.13
N LYS A 542 17.18 0.54 8.92
CA LYS A 542 18.27 1.13 8.12
C LYS A 542 19.19 1.91 9.06
N THR A 543 20.41 2.21 8.63
CA THR A 543 21.43 2.91 9.46
C THR A 543 20.92 4.21 10.09
N LYS A 544 20.06 4.96 9.38
CA LYS A 544 19.52 6.26 9.81
C LYS A 544 18.14 6.18 10.51
N THR A 545 17.51 5.01 10.58
CA THR A 545 16.13 4.88 11.08
C THR A 545 16.10 3.86 12.20
N ARG A 546 15.86 4.29 13.44
CA ARG A 546 15.86 3.41 14.62
C ARG A 546 14.47 2.87 14.99
N ASP A 547 13.40 3.50 14.54
CA ASP A 547 12.05 3.01 14.75
C ASP A 547 11.71 1.90 13.73
N ALA A 548 11.42 0.71 14.25
CA ALA A 548 11.06 -0.47 13.46
C ALA A 548 9.54 -0.65 13.28
N SER A 549 8.71 0.19 13.90
CA SER A 549 7.25 0.07 13.81
C SER A 549 6.71 0.59 12.48
N TYR A 550 5.66 -0.02 11.96
CA TYR A 550 4.96 0.50 10.78
C TYR A 550 3.94 1.57 11.19
N ASN A 551 3.96 2.70 10.49
CA ASN A 551 2.85 3.66 10.46
C ASN A 551 1.95 3.37 9.23
N GLN A 552 0.88 4.16 9.03
CA GLN A 552 -0.03 3.97 7.90
C GLN A 552 0.69 4.00 6.54
N THR A 553 1.53 5.01 6.35
CA THR A 553 2.34 5.23 5.16
C THR A 553 3.22 4.06 4.81
N THR A 554 4.12 3.73 5.73
CA THR A 554 5.13 2.71 5.52
C THR A 554 4.53 1.32 5.40
N PHE A 555 3.38 1.05 6.04
CA PHE A 555 2.67 -0.22 5.88
C PHE A 555 2.01 -0.34 4.49
N TYR A 556 1.36 0.73 4.03
CA TYR A 556 0.79 0.81 2.69
C TYR A 556 1.88 0.63 1.62
N GLU A 557 3.00 1.35 1.75
CA GLU A 557 4.12 1.25 0.82
C GLU A 557 4.75 -0.14 0.82
N ALA A 558 4.90 -0.77 1.99
CA ALA A 558 5.40 -2.13 2.08
C ALA A 558 4.45 -3.10 1.34
N TRP A 559 3.15 -2.97 1.55
CA TRP A 559 2.14 -3.76 0.83
C TRP A 559 2.23 -3.56 -0.68
N ARG A 560 2.23 -2.30 -1.12
CA ARG A 560 2.31 -1.93 -2.52
C ARG A 560 3.58 -2.46 -3.18
N GLN A 561 4.72 -2.43 -2.48
CA GLN A 561 5.96 -3.02 -2.97
C GLN A 561 5.86 -4.54 -3.13
N ILE A 562 5.15 -5.24 -2.24
CA ILE A 562 4.88 -6.68 -2.40
C ILE A 562 4.10 -6.93 -3.70
N ILE A 563 3.03 -6.17 -3.94
CA ILE A 563 2.22 -6.29 -5.15
C ILE A 563 3.03 -5.98 -6.41
N GLN A 564 3.78 -4.87 -6.41
CA GLN A 564 4.66 -4.52 -7.53
C GLN A 564 5.63 -5.64 -7.87
N ARG A 565 6.19 -6.26 -6.83
CA ARG A 565 7.29 -7.22 -6.95
C ARG A 565 6.84 -8.62 -7.33
N TYR A 566 5.73 -9.08 -6.76
CA TYR A 566 5.27 -10.47 -6.84
C TYR A 566 3.84 -10.61 -7.37
N GLY A 567 3.02 -9.58 -7.26
CA GLY A 567 1.62 -9.61 -7.71
C GLY A 567 1.49 -9.45 -9.21
N ILE A 568 2.06 -8.38 -9.76
CA ILE A 568 1.87 -7.99 -11.17
C ILE A 568 2.70 -8.88 -12.08
N ARG A 569 2.05 -9.63 -12.98
CA ARG A 569 2.73 -10.41 -14.02
C ARG A 569 3.45 -9.46 -14.99
N ASN A 570 4.77 -9.59 -15.07
CA ASN A 570 5.61 -8.83 -15.97
C ASN A 570 5.96 -9.67 -17.21
N PRO A 571 5.42 -9.34 -18.41
CA PRO A 571 5.59 -10.15 -19.61
C PRO A 571 7.05 -10.20 -20.08
N TYR A 572 7.85 -9.17 -19.80
CA TYR A 572 9.25 -9.10 -20.21
C TYR A 572 10.17 -9.96 -19.36
N THR A 573 9.77 -10.30 -18.12
CA THR A 573 10.62 -11.06 -17.19
C THR A 573 10.03 -12.41 -16.80
N GLY A 574 8.76 -12.67 -17.11
CA GLY A 574 8.01 -13.86 -16.70
C GLY A 574 7.72 -13.94 -15.19
N ARG A 575 8.14 -12.96 -14.40
CA ARG A 575 7.91 -12.88 -12.94
C ARG A 575 6.55 -12.26 -12.63
N GLY A 576 6.04 -12.57 -11.46
CA GLY A 576 4.76 -12.05 -10.97
C GLY A 576 3.60 -13.01 -11.23
N ALA A 577 2.55 -12.89 -10.44
CA ALA A 577 1.52 -13.91 -10.33
C ALA A 577 0.31 -13.71 -11.24
N ILE A 578 -0.17 -12.47 -11.40
CA ILE A 578 -1.51 -12.18 -11.96
C ILE A 578 -1.41 -11.16 -13.09
N GLU A 579 -1.98 -11.50 -14.24
CA GLU A 579 -2.07 -10.62 -15.41
C GLU A 579 -3.08 -9.50 -15.19
N GLY A 580 -2.77 -8.30 -15.70
CA GLY A 580 -3.64 -7.11 -15.56
C GLY A 580 -3.68 -6.50 -14.16
N LEU A 581 -3.15 -7.15 -13.12
CA LEU A 581 -3.13 -6.61 -11.77
C LEU A 581 -2.36 -5.28 -11.71
N LEU A 582 -2.89 -4.30 -10.98
CA LEU A 582 -2.21 -3.03 -10.74
C LEU A 582 -1.78 -2.88 -9.27
N PRO A 583 -0.81 -2.00 -8.98
CA PRO A 583 -0.39 -1.69 -7.62
C PRO A 583 -1.55 -1.19 -6.77
N HIS A 584 -1.72 -1.76 -5.58
CA HIS A 584 -2.80 -1.45 -4.68
C HIS A 584 -2.40 -1.67 -3.21
N GLY A 585 -3.28 -1.28 -2.29
CA GLY A 585 -3.02 -1.28 -0.84
C GLY A 585 -3.69 -2.43 -0.09
N PRO A 586 -3.47 -2.51 1.24
CA PRO A 586 -4.01 -3.58 2.09
C PRO A 586 -5.54 -3.65 2.15
N HIS A 587 -6.24 -2.54 1.89
CA HIS A 587 -7.70 -2.53 1.92
C HIS A 587 -8.30 -3.50 0.89
N ASN A 588 -7.67 -3.61 -0.27
CA ASN A 588 -8.15 -4.42 -1.38
C ASN A 588 -8.19 -5.93 -1.10
N VAL A 589 -7.46 -6.43 -0.10
CA VAL A 589 -7.63 -7.83 0.33
C VAL A 589 -8.97 -8.07 1.01
N ARG A 590 -9.54 -7.05 1.67
CA ARG A 590 -10.91 -7.14 2.19
C ARG A 590 -11.91 -7.23 1.06
N ASP A 591 -11.69 -6.47 -0.02
CA ASP A 591 -12.54 -6.53 -1.22
C ASP A 591 -12.51 -7.92 -1.86
N VAL A 592 -11.31 -8.51 -1.96
CA VAL A 592 -11.12 -9.88 -2.45
C VAL A 592 -11.87 -10.89 -1.58
N LEU A 593 -11.79 -10.78 -0.25
CA LEU A 593 -12.47 -11.70 0.67
C LEU A 593 -13.99 -11.57 0.62
N ALA A 594 -14.51 -10.34 0.72
CA ALA A 594 -15.94 -10.09 0.66
C ALA A 594 -16.52 -10.59 -0.68
N THR A 595 -15.85 -10.27 -1.79
CA THR A 595 -16.27 -10.71 -3.12
C THR A 595 -16.19 -12.23 -3.28
N HIS A 596 -15.13 -12.87 -2.77
CA HIS A 596 -15.01 -14.32 -2.83
C HIS A 596 -16.14 -15.02 -2.07
N ILE A 597 -16.39 -14.65 -0.81
CA ILE A 597 -17.49 -15.24 -0.04
C ILE A 597 -18.83 -14.94 -0.73
N LEU A 598 -19.05 -13.71 -1.20
CA LEU A 598 -20.28 -13.35 -1.89
C LEU A 598 -20.51 -14.18 -3.17
N LYS A 599 -19.47 -14.43 -3.96
CA LYS A 599 -19.56 -15.29 -5.16
C LYS A 599 -19.82 -16.75 -4.81
N GLN A 600 -19.22 -17.25 -3.73
CA GLN A 600 -19.34 -18.66 -3.34
C GLN A 600 -20.66 -18.98 -2.63
N THR A 601 -21.25 -18.00 -1.92
CA THR A 601 -22.39 -18.27 -1.04
C THR A 601 -23.64 -17.47 -1.40
N GLY A 602 -23.51 -16.40 -2.19
CA GLY A 602 -24.59 -15.47 -2.48
C GLY A 602 -25.07 -14.65 -1.26
N SER A 603 -24.42 -14.81 -0.09
CA SER A 603 -24.87 -14.22 1.17
C SER A 603 -24.07 -12.97 1.54
N TYR A 604 -24.76 -11.83 1.59
CA TYR A 604 -24.19 -10.58 2.10
C TYR A 604 -23.77 -10.68 3.57
N GLU A 605 -24.49 -11.47 4.37
CA GLU A 605 -24.21 -11.66 5.79
C GLU A 605 -22.90 -12.42 6.01
N GLN A 606 -22.72 -13.55 5.32
CA GLN A 606 -21.47 -14.31 5.41
C GLN A 606 -20.28 -13.51 4.90
N ALA A 607 -20.47 -12.76 3.80
CA ALA A 607 -19.44 -11.87 3.29
C ALA A 607 -19.10 -10.73 4.28
N SER A 608 -20.08 -10.22 5.03
CA SER A 608 -19.85 -9.18 6.03
C SER A 608 -19.07 -9.70 7.23
N TYR A 609 -19.26 -10.97 7.63
CA TYR A 609 -18.47 -11.63 8.68
C TYR A 609 -17.00 -11.75 8.31
N ALA A 610 -16.70 -12.07 7.05
CA ALA A 610 -15.33 -12.18 6.56
C ALA A 610 -14.52 -10.89 6.68
N ILE A 611 -15.20 -9.73 6.70
CA ILE A 611 -14.56 -8.41 6.79
C ILE A 611 -14.99 -7.62 8.04
N GLN A 612 -15.72 -8.21 8.98
CA GLN A 612 -16.20 -7.55 10.20
C GLN A 612 -16.95 -6.23 9.91
N ASP A 613 -17.89 -6.30 8.96
CA ASP A 613 -18.75 -5.19 8.54
C ASP A 613 -20.24 -5.59 8.54
N THR A 614 -21.13 -4.66 8.18
CA THR A 614 -22.57 -4.93 8.11
C THR A 614 -22.99 -5.48 6.74
N PRO A 615 -24.04 -6.31 6.66
CA PRO A 615 -24.57 -6.80 5.38
C PRO A 615 -24.96 -5.67 4.41
N ASP A 616 -25.56 -4.59 4.92
CA ASP A 616 -25.94 -3.42 4.10
C ASP A 616 -24.73 -2.75 3.44
N THR A 617 -23.62 -2.62 4.20
CA THR A 617 -22.36 -2.10 3.66
C THR A 617 -21.85 -3.01 2.55
N VAL A 618 -21.91 -4.33 2.74
CA VAL A 618 -21.47 -5.28 1.72
C VAL A 618 -22.36 -5.21 0.47
N ALA A 619 -23.68 -5.14 0.64
CA ALA A 619 -24.62 -5.03 -0.49
C ALA A 619 -24.37 -3.77 -1.31
N ALA A 620 -24.17 -2.63 -0.65
CA ALA A 620 -23.88 -1.35 -1.31
C ALA A 620 -22.55 -1.36 -2.08
N HIS A 621 -21.51 -2.02 -1.56
CA HIS A 621 -20.16 -1.97 -2.13
C HIS A 621 -19.83 -3.13 -3.08
N TYR A 622 -20.34 -4.33 -2.84
CA TYR A 622 -19.97 -5.56 -3.56
C TYR A 622 -21.12 -6.21 -4.31
N GLY A 623 -22.36 -5.70 -4.20
CA GLY A 623 -23.54 -6.29 -4.84
C GLY A 623 -23.41 -6.52 -6.34
N ARG A 624 -22.56 -5.73 -7.03
CA ARG A 624 -22.27 -5.91 -8.47
C ARG A 624 -21.55 -7.23 -8.83
N PHE A 625 -20.93 -7.90 -7.86
CA PHE A 625 -20.22 -9.16 -8.05
C PHE A 625 -21.06 -10.38 -7.63
N LEU A 626 -22.34 -10.16 -7.29
CA LEU A 626 -23.26 -11.22 -6.94
C LEU A 626 -23.46 -12.14 -8.16
N PRO A 627 -23.42 -13.47 -7.98
CA PRO A 627 -23.69 -14.41 -9.06
C PRO A 627 -25.07 -14.15 -9.68
N GLN A 628 -25.13 -14.12 -11.02
CA GLN A 628 -26.37 -13.87 -11.75
C GLN A 628 -27.39 -15.01 -11.56
N ASP A 629 -26.89 -16.24 -11.35
CA ASP A 629 -27.73 -17.43 -11.17
C ASP A 629 -27.79 -17.86 -9.69
N LYS A 630 -28.60 -17.15 -8.91
CA LYS A 630 -28.87 -17.49 -7.50
C LYS A 630 -29.58 -18.84 -7.35
N ALA A 631 -30.37 -19.23 -8.36
CA ALA A 631 -31.13 -20.47 -8.35
C ALA A 631 -30.21 -21.68 -8.46
N ALA A 632 -29.16 -21.62 -9.27
CA ALA A 632 -28.14 -22.66 -9.35
C ALA A 632 -27.37 -22.86 -8.04
N LEU A 633 -27.05 -21.78 -7.31
CA LEU A 633 -26.40 -21.87 -5.99
C LEU A 633 -27.31 -22.52 -4.94
N ALA A 634 -28.59 -22.16 -4.92
CA ALA A 634 -29.58 -22.80 -4.06
C ALA A 634 -29.75 -24.28 -4.42
N ALA A 635 -29.79 -24.62 -5.71
CA ALA A 635 -29.87 -25.98 -6.19
C ALA A 635 -28.67 -26.83 -5.77
N GLN A 636 -27.44 -26.30 -5.79
CA GLN A 636 -26.26 -27.02 -5.28
C GLN A 636 -26.36 -27.37 -3.80
N ILE A 637 -26.92 -26.48 -2.97
CA ILE A 637 -27.14 -26.74 -1.54
C ILE A 637 -28.21 -27.81 -1.36
N LEU A 638 -29.31 -27.73 -2.11
CA LEU A 638 -30.37 -28.73 -2.09
C LEU A 638 -29.86 -30.10 -2.56
N ASN A 639 -29.04 -30.15 -3.61
CA ASN A 639 -28.47 -31.38 -4.15
C ASN A 639 -27.55 -32.10 -3.16
N ARG A 640 -26.81 -31.37 -2.30
CA ARG A 640 -26.00 -32.00 -1.23
C ARG A 640 -26.84 -32.82 -0.24
N VAL A 641 -28.11 -32.48 -0.07
CA VAL A 641 -29.03 -33.27 0.77
C VAL A 641 -29.39 -34.59 0.08
N TRP A 642 -29.52 -34.57 -1.25
CA TRP A 642 -29.77 -35.76 -2.06
C TRP A 642 -28.51 -36.63 -2.22
N ASP A 643 -27.31 -36.05 -2.25
CA ASP A 643 -26.04 -36.79 -2.33
C ASP A 643 -25.61 -37.42 -0.99
N ALA A 644 -26.16 -36.93 0.13
CA ALA A 644 -25.89 -37.44 1.48
C ALA A 644 -26.92 -38.46 1.97
N ALA A 645 -27.96 -38.72 1.17
CA ALA A 645 -28.95 -39.79 1.35
C ALA A 645 -28.52 -41.02 0.54
#